data_AF-A0A6J1Z7H2-F1
#
_entry.id   AF-A0A6J1Z7H2-F1
#
_cell.length_a   1.000
_cell.length_b   1.000
_cell.length_c   1.000
_cell.angle_alpha   90.00
_cell.angle_beta   90.00
_cell.angle_gamma   90.00
#
_symmetry.space_group_name_H-M   'P 1'
#
loop_
_entity.id
_entity.type
_entity.pdbx_description
1 polymer ?
#
loop_
_entity_poly.entity_id
_entity_poly.type
_entity_poly.pdbx_seq_one_letter_code
_entity_poly.pdbx_strand_id
1 'polypeptide(L)'
;MAMDQVNALCEQLVKAVTVMMDPSSTQRYRLEALKFCEEFKEKCPICVPCGLRLAEKTQIAIVRHFGLQILEHVVKFRWNSMSRLEKVYLKNSVMELIANGTLDILEEENHIKDVLSRIVVEMIKREWPQHWPDMLIELDTLSKQGETQTELVMFILLRLAEDVVTFQTLPPQRRRDIQQTLTQNMERIFSFLLNTLQENVNKYRQVAQANCRVGIAALNTLAGYIDWVSMSHITAENCKLLEMLCLLLNEQELQLGAAECLLIAVSRKGKLEDRKPLMVLFGDVAMHYILSAAQTADGGGLVEKHYVFLKRLCQVLCALGNQLCALLGVDSDVETPANFGKYLESFLAFTTHPSQFLRSSTQMTWGALFRHEILSRDPLLLAIIPKYLRASMTNLVKMGFPSKTDSPSCEYSRFDFDSDEDFNAFFNSSRAQQGEVMRLACRLDPKTSFQMAGEWLKYQLSISVDPGSMNSGTGEGSLCSIFSSSFVQWEAMTFFLESVINQMFRTLDKDALPVNDGIELLQMVLNFDTKDPLILSCVLTNVSALFPFVTYRPEFLPQVFSKLFSSVTFETVEESKAPRTRAVRNVRRHACSSIIKTCRDYPQLVLPNFDMLYNHVKQLLSNELLLTQMEKCALMEALVLISNQFKNYERQKVFLEELMAPVASIWLSEDMHRVLSDVDAFIAYVGADRKSCDPGLEDPCGLNRARMSFCVYSILGVVKRTCWPTDLEEAKAGGFVVGYTPSGNPIFRNPCTEQILKLLDNLLALIRTHNTLYAPEMLAKMAEPFTKALDMLEAEKSAILGLPQPLLELNDSPVYKTVLERMQRFFCTLYENCFHILGKAGPSMQQDFYTVEHLATQLLSSAFVNLNNIPDYRLRPMLRVFVKPLVLFCPPEHYEALVSPILGPLFTYLHMRLSQKWHVINQRSLLCGEDETADENPESQEMLEEQLVRMLTREVMDLITVCCVSKKGADHGTAPPTEGDDEEMMATEVAPSAMAELTDLGKCLMKHEDVCTALLITAFNSLAWKDTLSCQRTTTQLCWPLLKQVLSGTLLADAVTWLFTSVLKGLQTHGQHDGCMASLVHLAFQIYEALRPRYLEIRAVMEQIPDIQKDSLDQFDCKLLNPSLQKVADKRRKDQFKRLIAGCIGKPLGEQFRKEVHIKNLPSLFKKTKPMLETEVLDNEEGGLATIFEP
;
A
#
# COMPACT_ATOMS: atom_id res chain seq x y z
N MET A 1 3.17 -43.32 51.17
CA MET A 1 2.09 -43.82 50.29
C MET A 1 2.20 -43.30 48.83
N ALA A 2 3.36 -42.89 48.32
CA ALA A 2 3.36 -41.86 47.28
C ALA A 2 3.88 -42.24 45.87
N MET A 3 4.74 -43.25 45.69
CA MET A 3 5.42 -43.46 44.39
C MET A 3 4.63 -44.35 43.40
N ASP A 4 4.00 -45.43 43.88
CA ASP A 4 3.25 -46.35 43.00
C ASP A 4 2.01 -45.68 42.39
N GLN A 5 1.35 -44.78 43.12
CA GLN A 5 0.21 -44.02 42.62
C GLN A 5 0.63 -43.02 41.53
N VAL A 6 1.82 -42.39 41.65
CA VAL A 6 2.37 -41.49 40.62
C VAL A 6 2.72 -42.27 39.36
N ASN A 7 3.36 -43.44 39.49
CA ASN A 7 3.73 -44.28 38.35
C ASN A 7 2.50 -44.78 37.58
N ALA A 8 1.47 -45.28 38.27
CA ALA A 8 0.23 -45.72 37.64
C ALA A 8 -0.49 -44.59 36.87
N LEU A 9 -0.45 -43.37 37.42
CA LEU A 9 -1.05 -42.21 36.76
C LEU A 9 -0.23 -41.77 35.53
N CYS A 10 1.10 -41.86 35.60
CA CYS A 10 1.97 -41.59 34.44
C CYS A 10 1.66 -42.56 33.29
N GLU A 11 1.45 -43.85 33.56
CA GLU A 11 1.07 -44.82 32.52
C GLU A 11 -0.27 -44.49 31.85
N GLN A 12 -1.25 -44.00 32.62
CA GLN A 12 -2.54 -43.55 32.06
C GLN A 12 -2.37 -42.31 31.18
N LEU A 13 -1.53 -41.36 31.60
CA LEU A 13 -1.22 -40.17 30.79
C LEU A 13 -0.49 -40.53 29.50
N VAL A 14 0.46 -41.48 29.55
CA VAL A 14 1.12 -41.99 28.33
C VAL A 14 0.11 -42.58 27.35
N LYS A 15 -0.84 -43.39 27.83
CA LYS A 15 -1.92 -43.93 26.99
C LYS A 15 -2.80 -42.84 26.40
N ALA A 16 -3.21 -41.86 27.21
CA ALA A 16 -4.03 -40.74 26.76
C ALA A 16 -3.32 -39.92 25.66
N VAL A 17 -2.04 -39.60 25.85
CA VAL A 17 -1.24 -38.88 24.85
C VAL A 17 -1.09 -39.70 23.57
N THR A 18 -0.86 -41.01 23.68
CA THR A 18 -0.72 -41.90 22.52
C THR A 18 -2.01 -41.93 21.70
N VAL A 19 -3.17 -42.10 22.34
CA VAL A 19 -4.49 -42.07 21.68
C VAL A 19 -4.78 -40.70 21.07
N MET A 20 -4.35 -39.62 21.73
CA MET A 20 -4.60 -38.27 21.25
C MET A 20 -3.81 -37.96 19.96
N MET A 21 -2.58 -38.45 19.86
CA MET A 21 -1.65 -38.21 18.75
C MET A 21 -1.72 -39.27 17.65
N ASP A 22 -2.41 -40.38 17.87
CA ASP A 22 -2.60 -41.45 16.89
C ASP A 22 -3.67 -41.06 15.85
N PRO A 23 -3.34 -41.02 14.54
CA PRO A 23 -4.31 -40.68 13.50
C PRO A 23 -5.44 -41.72 13.37
N SER A 24 -5.19 -42.99 13.75
CA SER A 24 -6.17 -44.07 13.66
C SER A 24 -7.20 -44.09 14.80
N SER A 25 -6.97 -43.29 15.86
CA SER A 25 -7.87 -43.19 17.00
C SER A 25 -9.21 -42.53 16.63
N THR A 26 -10.33 -43.10 17.12
CA THR A 26 -11.67 -42.56 16.84
C THR A 26 -11.88 -41.21 17.52
N GLN A 27 -12.76 -40.37 16.95
CA GLN A 27 -13.07 -39.05 17.53
C GLN A 27 -13.54 -39.15 18.99
N ARG A 28 -14.31 -40.19 19.33
CA ARG A 28 -14.77 -40.43 20.70
C ARG A 28 -13.61 -40.64 21.68
N TYR A 29 -12.68 -41.54 21.37
CA TYR A 29 -11.54 -41.81 22.25
C TYR A 29 -10.57 -40.62 22.31
N ARG A 30 -10.39 -39.90 21.20
CA ARG A 30 -9.57 -38.68 21.17
C ARG A 30 -10.14 -37.57 22.08
N LEU A 31 -11.46 -37.36 22.07
CA LEU A 31 -12.12 -36.40 22.96
C LEU A 31 -12.04 -36.82 24.44
N GLU A 32 -12.19 -38.11 24.74
CA GLU A 32 -12.08 -38.63 26.10
C GLU A 32 -10.65 -38.48 26.65
N ALA A 33 -9.63 -38.81 25.83
CA ALA A 33 -8.23 -38.60 26.16
C ALA A 33 -7.89 -37.12 26.38
N LEU A 34 -8.36 -36.22 25.50
CA LEU A 34 -8.17 -34.78 25.64
C LEU A 34 -8.79 -34.25 26.94
N LYS A 35 -10.04 -34.63 27.22
CA LYS A 35 -10.73 -34.24 28.44
C LYS A 35 -10.00 -34.72 29.69
N PHE A 36 -9.52 -35.97 29.70
CA PHE A 36 -8.72 -36.50 30.79
C PHE A 36 -7.43 -35.69 31.02
N CYS A 37 -6.72 -35.35 29.94
CA CYS A 37 -5.49 -34.55 30.01
C CYS A 37 -5.72 -33.14 30.55
N GLU A 38 -6.79 -32.45 30.13
CA GLU A 38 -7.11 -31.11 30.63
C GLU A 38 -7.60 -31.14 32.09
N GLU A 39 -8.49 -32.07 32.45
CA GLU A 39 -8.92 -32.24 33.84
C GLU A 39 -7.74 -32.57 34.78
N PHE A 40 -6.76 -33.35 34.30
CA PHE A 40 -5.55 -33.64 35.05
C PHE A 40 -4.72 -32.37 35.33
N LYS A 41 -4.48 -31.53 34.32
CA LYS A 41 -3.73 -30.26 34.47
C LYS A 41 -4.39 -29.32 35.49
N GLU A 42 -5.72 -29.18 35.41
CA GLU A 42 -6.48 -28.28 36.25
C GLU A 42 -6.63 -28.77 37.71
N LYS A 43 -6.98 -30.05 37.91
CA LYS A 43 -7.49 -30.55 39.20
C LYS A 43 -6.49 -31.37 40.01
N CYS A 44 -5.51 -32.01 39.38
CA CYS A 44 -4.67 -32.99 40.06
C CYS A 44 -3.56 -32.34 40.93
N PRO A 45 -3.44 -32.62 42.24
CA PRO A 45 -2.41 -32.00 43.09
C PRO A 45 -0.99 -32.51 42.81
N ILE A 46 -0.83 -33.70 42.22
CA ILE A 46 0.46 -34.36 41.95
C ILE A 46 0.96 -34.16 40.52
N CYS A 47 0.54 -33.07 39.87
CA CYS A 47 0.91 -32.74 38.49
C CYS A 47 2.42 -32.49 38.31
N VAL A 48 3.12 -31.93 39.29
CA VAL A 48 4.57 -31.67 39.22
C VAL A 48 5.40 -32.97 39.20
N PRO A 49 5.23 -33.91 40.15
CA PRO A 49 5.91 -35.21 40.09
C PRO A 49 5.63 -36.00 38.81
N CYS A 50 4.37 -36.03 38.34
CA CYS A 50 4.02 -36.70 37.09
C CYS A 50 4.68 -36.03 35.88
N GLY A 51 4.64 -34.69 35.79
CA GLY A 51 5.26 -33.95 34.69
C GLY A 51 6.77 -34.19 34.61
N LEU A 52 7.48 -34.17 35.75
CA LEU A 52 8.92 -34.46 35.82
C LEU A 52 9.22 -35.91 35.39
N ARG A 53 8.42 -36.88 35.83
CA ARG A 53 8.59 -38.30 35.48
C ARG A 53 8.38 -38.56 33.99
N LEU A 54 7.37 -37.93 33.39
CA LEU A 54 7.10 -38.03 31.96
C LEU A 54 8.17 -37.33 31.10
N ALA A 55 8.86 -36.32 31.65
CA ALA A 55 9.91 -35.56 30.97
C ALA A 55 11.29 -36.28 30.91
N GLU A 56 11.44 -37.43 31.55
CA GLU A 56 12.70 -38.19 31.57
C GLU A 56 13.15 -38.62 30.16
N LYS A 57 14.47 -38.65 29.93
CA LYS A 57 15.11 -39.00 28.65
C LYS A 57 14.79 -40.42 28.16
N THR A 58 14.38 -41.29 29.06
CA THR A 58 14.00 -42.68 28.76
C THR A 58 12.62 -42.79 28.10
N GLN A 59 11.80 -41.74 28.17
CA GLN A 59 10.48 -41.67 27.55
C GLN A 59 10.59 -41.17 26.10
N ILE A 60 9.56 -41.47 25.29
CA ILE A 60 9.47 -40.96 23.92
C ILE A 60 9.26 -39.44 23.91
N ALA A 61 9.78 -38.74 22.88
CA ALA A 61 9.73 -37.28 22.79
C ALA A 61 8.31 -36.70 22.94
N ILE A 62 7.29 -37.34 22.37
CA ILE A 62 5.87 -36.92 22.50
C ILE A 62 5.43 -36.87 23.97
N VAL A 63 5.79 -37.89 24.74
CA VAL A 63 5.47 -38.00 26.18
C VAL A 63 6.30 -36.98 26.97
N ARG A 64 7.58 -36.82 26.65
CA ARG A 64 8.46 -35.83 27.27
C ARG A 64 7.92 -34.42 27.08
N HIS A 65 7.52 -34.08 25.86
CA HIS A 65 6.91 -32.81 25.51
C HIS A 65 5.63 -32.56 26.31
N PHE A 66 4.75 -33.55 26.43
CA PHE A 66 3.54 -33.43 27.24
C PHE A 66 3.85 -33.26 28.75
N GLY A 67 4.83 -34.00 29.27
CA GLY A 67 5.32 -33.85 30.64
C GLY A 67 5.78 -32.43 30.94
N LEU A 68 6.62 -31.86 30.06
CA LEU A 68 7.09 -30.48 30.14
C LEU A 68 5.92 -29.48 29.99
N GLN A 69 4.96 -29.74 29.12
CA GLN A 69 3.76 -28.91 28.95
C GLN A 69 2.90 -28.85 30.23
N ILE A 70 2.81 -29.96 30.97
CA ILE A 70 2.16 -29.98 32.29
C ILE A 70 2.90 -29.06 33.26
N LEU A 71 4.24 -29.15 33.32
CA LEU A 71 5.04 -28.29 34.20
C LEU A 71 4.88 -26.81 33.85
N GLU A 72 4.84 -26.48 32.56
CA GLU A 72 4.56 -25.13 32.10
C GLU A 72 3.18 -24.64 32.55
N HIS A 73 2.13 -25.48 32.41
CA HIS A 73 0.78 -25.16 32.87
C HIS A 73 0.76 -24.86 34.38
N VAL A 74 1.50 -25.61 35.18
CA VAL A 74 1.63 -25.38 36.63
C VAL A 74 2.19 -23.98 36.91
N VAL A 75 3.28 -23.59 36.26
CA VAL A 75 3.90 -22.26 36.44
C VAL A 75 2.98 -21.13 35.94
N LYS A 76 2.20 -21.37 34.88
CA LYS A 76 1.27 -20.38 34.34
C LYS A 76 0.06 -20.13 35.24
N PHE A 77 -0.61 -21.19 35.69
CA PHE A 77 -1.94 -21.05 36.31
C PHE A 77 -1.97 -21.41 37.79
N ARG A 78 -1.14 -22.34 38.25
CA ARG A 78 -1.18 -22.88 39.62
C ARG A 78 -0.08 -22.35 40.53
N TRP A 79 0.88 -21.60 39.99
CA TRP A 79 2.00 -21.04 40.73
C TRP A 79 1.61 -20.24 41.98
N ASN A 80 0.53 -19.48 41.91
CA ASN A 80 0.11 -18.61 43.02
C ASN A 80 -0.39 -19.40 44.24
N SER A 81 -0.94 -20.60 44.05
CA SER A 81 -1.42 -21.46 45.13
C SER A 81 -0.35 -22.41 45.68
N MET A 82 0.82 -22.49 45.04
CA MET A 82 1.94 -23.32 45.50
C MET A 82 2.66 -22.70 46.71
N SER A 83 3.08 -23.57 47.62
CA SER A 83 3.95 -23.21 48.74
C SER A 83 5.35 -22.80 48.26
N ARG A 84 6.08 -22.07 49.10
CA ARG A 84 7.46 -21.65 48.78
C ARG A 84 8.40 -22.85 48.55
N LEU A 85 8.21 -23.94 49.29
CA LEU A 85 9.03 -25.15 49.14
C LEU A 85 8.76 -25.84 47.80
N GLU A 86 7.51 -25.93 47.35
CA GLU A 86 7.16 -26.52 46.05
C GLU A 86 7.70 -25.71 44.88
N LYS A 87 7.71 -24.37 45.00
CA LYS A 87 8.30 -23.47 43.98
C LYS A 87 9.80 -23.68 43.86
N VAL A 88 10.51 -23.72 44.98
CA VAL A 88 11.96 -23.98 45.00
C VAL A 88 12.27 -25.39 44.48
N TYR A 89 11.47 -26.39 44.85
CA TYR A 89 11.62 -27.75 44.33
C TYR A 89 11.45 -27.78 42.81
N LEU A 90 10.37 -27.21 42.26
CA LEU A 90 10.15 -27.18 40.81
C LEU A 90 11.26 -26.43 40.09
N LYS A 91 11.67 -25.26 40.62
CA LYS A 91 12.80 -24.49 40.07
C LYS A 91 14.05 -25.37 39.99
N ASN A 92 14.48 -25.96 41.10
CA ASN A 92 15.71 -26.76 41.15
C ASN A 92 15.64 -27.97 40.22
N SER A 93 14.50 -28.67 40.18
CA SER A 93 14.30 -29.82 39.27
C SER A 93 14.35 -29.41 37.79
N VAL A 94 13.81 -28.25 37.42
CA VAL A 94 13.90 -27.75 36.03
C VAL A 94 15.33 -27.32 35.68
N MET A 95 16.08 -26.73 36.63
CA MET A 95 17.50 -26.40 36.40
C MET A 95 18.36 -27.67 36.30
N GLU A 96 18.04 -28.72 37.07
CA GLU A 96 18.64 -30.06 36.88
C GLU A 96 18.29 -30.63 35.50
N LEU A 97 17.05 -30.49 35.03
CA LEU A 97 16.67 -30.94 33.68
C LEU A 97 17.51 -30.25 32.58
N ILE A 98 17.88 -28.98 32.75
CA ILE A 98 18.80 -28.29 31.83
C ILE A 98 20.22 -28.87 31.96
N ALA A 99 20.70 -29.07 33.18
CA ALA A 99 22.06 -29.56 33.42
C ALA A 99 22.28 -30.98 32.87
N ASN A 100 21.35 -31.91 33.10
CA ASN A 100 21.53 -33.32 32.77
C ASN A 100 20.27 -34.07 32.29
N GLY A 101 19.11 -33.43 32.24
CA GLY A 101 17.83 -34.05 31.85
C GLY A 101 17.49 -33.98 30.36
N THR A 102 18.38 -33.43 29.53
CA THR A 102 18.28 -33.41 28.06
C THR A 102 19.30 -34.35 27.40
N LEU A 103 18.98 -34.82 26.20
CA LEU A 103 19.86 -35.53 25.28
C LEU A 103 20.94 -34.57 24.75
N ASP A 104 21.90 -35.11 24.01
CA ASP A 104 22.95 -34.30 23.39
C ASP A 104 22.37 -33.27 22.40
N ILE A 105 23.05 -32.14 22.21
CA ILE A 105 22.62 -31.04 21.33
C ILE A 105 22.26 -31.49 19.90
N LEU A 106 22.95 -32.51 19.38
CA LEU A 106 22.71 -33.06 18.04
C LEU A 106 21.53 -34.04 17.97
N GLU A 107 21.20 -34.69 19.09
CA GLU A 107 20.13 -35.71 19.17
C GLU A 107 18.83 -35.17 19.78
N GLU A 108 18.90 -34.10 20.56
CA GLU A 108 17.74 -33.54 21.25
C GLU A 108 16.85 -32.76 20.30
N GLU A 109 15.56 -33.07 20.38
CA GLU A 109 14.49 -32.47 19.59
C GLU A 109 14.30 -30.98 19.89
N ASN A 110 14.23 -30.14 18.86
CA ASN A 110 14.07 -28.69 19.02
C ASN A 110 12.78 -28.32 19.78
N HIS A 111 11.71 -29.10 19.62
CA HIS A 111 10.44 -28.85 20.32
C HIS A 111 10.53 -29.14 21.83
N ILE A 112 11.42 -30.04 22.26
CA ILE A 112 11.69 -30.29 23.68
C ILE A 112 12.46 -29.12 24.30
N LYS A 113 13.51 -28.65 23.61
CA LYS A 113 14.29 -27.47 24.00
C LYS A 113 13.40 -26.24 24.15
N ASP A 114 12.46 -26.05 23.22
CA ASP A 114 11.48 -24.96 23.24
C ASP A 114 10.57 -24.99 24.48
N VAL A 115 9.91 -26.13 24.77
CA VAL A 115 9.02 -26.20 25.94
C VAL A 115 9.80 -26.09 27.25
N LEU A 116 10.99 -26.69 27.34
CA LEU A 116 11.84 -26.53 28.52
C LEU A 116 12.20 -25.06 28.75
N SER A 117 12.56 -24.35 27.68
CA SER A 117 12.86 -22.91 27.72
C SER A 117 11.62 -22.08 28.13
N ARG A 118 10.42 -22.44 27.65
CA ARG A 118 9.16 -21.81 28.07
C ARG A 118 8.92 -21.92 29.56
N ILE A 119 9.15 -23.10 30.16
CA ILE A 119 8.98 -23.28 31.61
C ILE A 119 9.89 -22.32 32.38
N VAL A 120 11.17 -22.24 32.00
CA VAL A 120 12.12 -21.35 32.67
C VAL A 120 11.75 -19.88 32.50
N VAL A 121 11.38 -19.46 31.29
CA VAL A 121 10.93 -18.08 31.04
C VAL A 121 9.68 -17.76 31.85
N GLU A 122 8.71 -18.68 31.96
CA GLU A 122 7.55 -18.48 32.84
C GLU A 122 7.95 -18.31 34.30
N MET A 123 8.91 -19.09 34.82
CA MET A 123 9.43 -18.91 36.18
C MET A 123 10.13 -17.56 36.34
N ILE A 124 10.95 -17.14 35.37
CA ILE A 124 11.59 -15.82 35.35
C ILE A 124 10.53 -14.72 35.41
N LYS A 125 9.50 -14.79 34.57
CA LYS A 125 8.38 -13.82 34.54
C LYS A 125 7.68 -13.71 35.90
N ARG A 126 7.58 -14.81 36.66
CA ARG A 126 6.94 -14.86 37.98
C ARG A 126 7.83 -14.35 39.11
N GLU A 127 9.13 -14.63 39.10
CA GLU A 127 9.98 -14.45 40.29
C GLU A 127 11.16 -13.47 40.11
N TRP A 128 11.69 -13.31 38.90
CA TRP A 128 12.77 -12.35 38.60
C TRP A 128 12.23 -10.91 38.42
N PRO A 129 12.79 -9.88 39.10
CA PRO A 129 14.11 -9.87 39.74
C PRO A 129 14.17 -10.18 41.24
N GLN A 130 13.11 -9.92 42.02
CA GLN A 130 13.24 -9.83 43.49
C GLN A 130 13.46 -11.17 44.18
N HIS A 131 12.86 -12.26 43.67
CA HIS A 131 12.93 -13.58 44.30
C HIS A 131 13.98 -14.50 43.66
N TRP A 132 14.68 -14.01 42.62
CA TRP A 132 15.72 -14.76 41.92
C TRP A 132 16.89 -13.85 41.52
N PRO A 133 17.58 -13.20 42.47
CA PRO A 133 18.61 -12.20 42.17
C PRO A 133 19.80 -12.76 41.37
N ASP A 134 20.18 -14.02 41.64
CA ASP A 134 21.35 -14.67 41.03
C ASP A 134 21.04 -15.39 39.71
N MET A 135 19.85 -15.16 39.12
CA MET A 135 19.40 -15.88 37.91
C MET A 135 20.41 -15.84 36.76
N LEU A 136 21.00 -14.67 36.47
CA LEU A 136 21.97 -14.52 35.39
C LEU A 136 23.28 -15.29 35.68
N ILE A 137 23.70 -15.36 36.94
CA ILE A 137 24.89 -16.10 37.37
C ILE A 137 24.65 -17.61 37.26
N GLU A 138 23.44 -18.05 37.60
CA GLU A 138 23.01 -19.44 37.52
C GLU A 138 22.98 -19.91 36.05
N LEU A 139 22.43 -19.11 35.12
CA LEU A 139 22.46 -19.40 33.69
C LEU A 139 23.87 -19.40 33.11
N ASP A 140 24.72 -18.44 33.50
CA ASP A 140 26.13 -18.43 33.09
C ASP A 140 26.88 -19.69 33.56
N THR A 141 26.65 -20.11 34.81
CA THR A 141 27.25 -21.33 35.37
C THR A 141 26.78 -22.59 34.64
N LEU A 142 25.49 -22.68 34.28
CA LEU A 142 24.95 -23.79 33.49
C LEU A 142 25.55 -23.81 32.08
N SER A 143 25.67 -22.66 31.41
CA SER A 143 26.22 -22.59 30.06
C SER A 143 27.66 -23.12 29.99
N LYS A 144 28.46 -22.91 31.03
CA LYS A 144 29.85 -23.40 31.10
C LYS A 144 29.98 -24.92 31.23
N GLN A 145 28.89 -25.65 31.49
CA GLN A 145 28.91 -27.11 31.63
C GLN A 145 28.99 -27.83 30.27
N GLY A 146 28.48 -27.21 29.20
CA GLY A 146 28.44 -27.84 27.89
C GLY A 146 27.64 -27.07 26.85
N GLU A 147 27.68 -27.59 25.62
CA GLU A 147 27.10 -26.94 24.44
C GLU A 147 25.57 -27.00 24.44
N THR A 148 24.99 -28.14 24.85
CA THR A 148 23.53 -28.30 25.03
C THR A 148 22.97 -27.27 26.02
N GLN A 149 23.65 -27.08 27.16
CA GLN A 149 23.24 -26.12 28.18
C GLN A 149 23.36 -24.69 27.64
N THR A 150 24.43 -24.40 26.90
CA THR A 150 24.63 -23.09 26.28
C THR A 150 23.51 -22.77 25.28
N GLU A 151 23.15 -23.72 24.41
CA GLU A 151 22.04 -23.57 23.47
C GLU A 151 20.71 -23.32 24.20
N LEU A 152 20.39 -24.11 25.24
CA LEU A 152 19.18 -23.91 26.05
C LEU A 152 19.14 -22.52 26.70
N VAL A 153 20.27 -22.03 27.21
CA VAL A 153 20.37 -20.66 27.76
C VAL A 153 20.08 -19.61 26.68
N MET A 154 20.55 -19.80 25.45
CA MET A 154 20.24 -18.90 24.32
C MET A 154 18.75 -18.87 24.01
N PHE A 155 18.08 -20.03 23.99
CA PHE A 155 16.62 -20.11 23.80
C PHE A 155 15.85 -19.40 24.93
N ILE A 156 16.27 -19.58 26.19
CA ILE A 156 15.66 -18.91 27.35
C ILE A 156 15.80 -17.38 27.23
N LEU A 157 17.00 -16.88 26.93
CA LEU A 157 17.25 -15.44 26.84
C LEU A 157 16.51 -14.79 25.67
N LEU A 158 16.47 -15.45 24.52
CA LEU A 158 15.73 -14.99 23.34
C LEU A 158 14.24 -14.91 23.66
N ARG A 159 13.67 -16.00 24.17
CA ARG A 159 12.24 -16.07 24.48
C ARG A 159 11.82 -15.09 25.57
N LEU A 160 12.70 -14.83 26.55
CA LEU A 160 12.47 -13.81 27.57
C LEU A 160 12.36 -12.41 26.94
N ALA A 161 13.28 -12.06 26.04
CA ALA A 161 13.23 -10.76 25.35
C ALA A 161 11.95 -10.63 24.52
N GLU A 162 11.59 -11.66 23.78
CA GLU A 162 10.35 -11.74 23.00
C GLU A 162 9.10 -11.51 23.86
N ASP A 163 8.93 -12.28 24.93
CA ASP A 163 7.74 -12.23 25.78
C ASP A 163 7.58 -10.89 26.52
N VAL A 164 8.70 -10.24 26.86
CA VAL A 164 8.74 -9.01 27.65
C VAL A 164 8.64 -7.76 26.77
N VAL A 165 9.34 -7.73 25.63
CA VAL A 165 9.48 -6.55 24.78
C VAL A 165 8.53 -6.59 23.61
N THR A 166 8.52 -7.69 22.86
CA THR A 166 7.76 -7.84 21.61
C THR A 166 6.30 -8.16 21.89
N PHE A 167 6.02 -9.30 22.54
CA PHE A 167 4.66 -9.83 22.74
C PHE A 167 3.98 -9.32 24.02
N GLN A 168 4.74 -8.74 24.94
CA GLN A 168 4.23 -8.08 26.15
C GLN A 168 3.20 -8.93 26.94
N THR A 169 3.43 -10.24 27.03
CA THR A 169 2.52 -11.25 27.63
C THR A 169 2.31 -11.10 29.15
N LEU A 170 3.01 -10.15 29.78
CA LEU A 170 3.02 -9.93 31.23
C LEU A 170 2.11 -8.78 31.65
N PRO A 171 1.65 -8.79 32.93
CA PRO A 171 1.06 -7.61 33.55
C PRO A 171 2.00 -6.38 33.44
N PRO A 172 1.48 -5.17 33.14
CA PRO A 172 2.31 -4.01 32.80
C PRO A 172 3.34 -3.62 33.87
N GLN A 173 2.99 -3.76 35.15
CA GLN A 173 3.92 -3.46 36.25
C GLN A 173 5.07 -4.47 36.28
N ARG A 174 4.75 -5.77 36.24
CA ARG A 174 5.77 -6.83 36.23
C ARG A 174 6.70 -6.72 35.01
N ARG A 175 6.13 -6.42 33.85
CA ARG A 175 6.89 -6.18 32.61
C ARG A 175 7.90 -5.05 32.78
N ARG A 176 7.50 -3.92 33.38
CA ARG A 176 8.40 -2.79 33.62
C ARG A 176 9.55 -3.16 34.56
N ASP A 177 9.27 -3.90 35.62
CA ASP A 177 10.30 -4.33 36.57
C ASP A 177 11.34 -5.21 35.88
N ILE A 178 10.89 -6.16 35.06
CA ILE A 178 11.76 -7.05 34.27
C ILE A 178 12.54 -6.25 33.22
N GLN A 179 11.88 -5.37 32.46
CA GLN A 179 12.52 -4.56 31.42
C GLN A 179 13.56 -3.59 32.01
N GLN A 180 13.27 -3.00 33.17
CA GLN A 180 14.20 -2.14 33.90
C GLN A 180 15.41 -2.96 34.38
N THR A 181 15.19 -4.16 34.90
CA THR A 181 16.28 -5.05 35.33
C THR A 181 17.12 -5.54 34.15
N LEU A 182 16.49 -5.88 33.02
CA LEU A 182 17.19 -6.19 31.77
C LEU A 182 18.08 -5.01 31.37
N THR A 183 17.54 -3.79 31.35
CA THR A 183 18.29 -2.58 30.99
C THR A 183 19.46 -2.34 31.93
N GLN A 184 19.27 -2.53 33.24
CA GLN A 184 20.33 -2.39 34.26
C GLN A 184 21.45 -3.43 34.09
N ASN A 185 21.13 -4.64 33.67
CA ASN A 185 22.10 -5.73 33.47
C ASN A 185 22.49 -5.93 32.00
N MET A 186 22.10 -5.01 31.11
CA MET A 186 22.19 -5.22 29.66
C MET A 186 23.63 -5.36 29.20
N GLU A 187 24.55 -4.58 29.77
CA GLU A 187 25.99 -4.70 29.50
C GLU A 187 26.50 -6.11 29.79
N ARG A 188 26.09 -6.72 30.92
CA ARG A 188 26.49 -8.09 31.29
C ARG A 188 25.88 -9.14 30.37
N ILE A 189 24.58 -9.01 30.08
CA ILE A 189 23.86 -9.93 29.20
C ILE A 189 24.46 -9.87 27.79
N PHE A 190 24.64 -8.67 27.25
CA PHE A 190 25.16 -8.49 25.90
C PHE A 190 26.61 -8.95 25.77
N SER A 191 27.45 -8.67 26.77
CA SER A 191 28.83 -9.19 26.83
C SER A 191 28.86 -10.72 26.90
N PHE A 192 27.95 -11.33 27.67
CA PHE A 192 27.80 -12.79 27.73
C PHE A 192 27.44 -13.38 26.37
N LEU A 193 26.44 -12.80 25.67
CA LEU A 193 26.03 -13.26 24.33
C LEU A 193 27.20 -13.15 23.33
N LEU A 194 27.90 -12.02 23.32
CA LEU A 194 29.02 -11.77 22.41
C LEU A 194 30.21 -12.70 22.69
N ASN A 195 30.60 -12.88 23.94
CA ASN A 195 31.70 -13.77 24.32
C ASN A 195 31.36 -15.23 24.00
N THR A 196 30.12 -15.66 24.29
CA THR A 196 29.67 -17.02 23.97
C THR A 196 29.70 -17.29 22.48
N LEU A 197 29.25 -16.34 21.66
CA LEU A 197 29.36 -16.44 20.20
C LEU A 197 30.84 -16.55 19.79
N GLN A 198 31.69 -15.66 20.27
CA GLN A 198 33.11 -15.61 19.90
C GLN A 198 33.85 -16.92 20.26
N GLU A 199 33.65 -17.44 21.46
CA GLU A 199 34.28 -18.67 21.93
C GLU A 199 33.84 -19.88 21.10
N ASN A 200 32.54 -20.04 20.84
CA ASN A 200 32.02 -21.18 20.10
C ASN A 200 32.38 -21.12 18.61
N VAL A 201 32.42 -19.94 18.01
CA VAL A 201 32.91 -19.77 16.63
C VAL A 201 34.39 -20.14 16.52
N ASN A 202 35.21 -19.73 17.48
CA ASN A 202 36.64 -20.07 17.49
C ASN A 202 36.85 -21.59 17.62
N LYS A 203 36.02 -22.28 18.42
CA LYS A 203 36.03 -23.75 18.52
C LYS A 203 35.51 -24.42 17.25
N TYR A 204 34.46 -23.89 16.64
CA TYR A 204 33.89 -24.40 15.39
C TYR A 204 34.91 -24.41 14.25
N ARG A 205 35.75 -23.37 14.13
CA ARG A 205 36.87 -23.32 13.16
C ARG A 205 37.88 -24.47 13.33
N GLN A 206 37.87 -25.15 14.47
CA GLN A 206 38.68 -26.33 14.77
C GLN A 206 37.90 -27.66 14.60
N VAL A 207 36.77 -27.63 13.88
CA VAL A 207 35.95 -28.75 13.38
C VAL A 207 35.04 -29.45 14.40
N ALA A 208 34.08 -28.71 14.99
CA ALA A 208 33.05 -29.26 15.89
C ALA A 208 31.62 -28.78 15.53
N GLN A 209 30.80 -29.68 14.99
CA GLN A 209 29.44 -29.39 14.48
C GLN A 209 28.48 -28.87 15.56
N ALA A 210 28.65 -29.32 16.80
CA ALA A 210 27.83 -28.91 17.93
C ALA A 210 28.08 -27.43 18.33
N ASN A 211 29.32 -26.93 18.27
CA ASN A 211 29.61 -25.51 18.43
C ASN A 211 28.99 -24.62 17.34
N CYS A 212 28.77 -25.15 16.12
CA CYS A 212 28.07 -24.43 15.06
C CYS A 212 26.61 -24.16 15.44
N ARG A 213 25.90 -25.17 15.98
CA ARG A 213 24.52 -25.03 16.48
C ARG A 213 24.44 -23.98 17.59
N VAL A 214 25.40 -23.97 18.52
CA VAL A 214 25.49 -22.92 19.55
C VAL A 214 25.71 -21.54 18.91
N GLY A 215 26.57 -21.44 17.89
CA GLY A 215 26.78 -20.19 17.15
C GLY A 215 25.50 -19.66 16.49
N ILE A 216 24.71 -20.54 15.86
CA ILE A 216 23.40 -20.20 15.28
C ILE A 216 22.44 -19.71 16.36
N ALA A 217 22.33 -20.44 17.48
CA ALA A 217 21.45 -20.05 18.59
C ALA A 217 21.87 -18.68 19.18
N ALA A 218 23.17 -18.44 19.36
CA ALA A 218 23.69 -17.18 19.86
C ALA A 218 23.42 -16.01 18.89
N LEU A 219 23.56 -16.20 17.57
CA LEU A 219 23.20 -15.20 16.56
C LEU A 219 21.70 -14.88 16.59
N ASN A 220 20.84 -15.89 16.65
CA ASN A 220 19.39 -15.69 16.74
C ASN A 220 19.00 -14.94 18.02
N THR A 221 19.63 -15.27 19.16
CA THR A 221 19.43 -14.55 20.40
C THR A 221 19.92 -13.11 20.29
N LEU A 222 21.09 -12.86 19.72
CA LEU A 222 21.60 -11.51 19.48
C LEU A 222 20.64 -10.69 18.60
N ALA A 223 20.12 -11.27 17.51
CA ALA A 223 19.12 -10.63 16.65
C ALA A 223 17.89 -10.15 17.45
N GLY A 224 17.39 -10.98 18.38
CA GLY A 224 16.27 -10.65 19.26
C GLY A 224 16.56 -9.55 20.29
N TYR A 225 17.83 -9.23 20.58
CA TYR A 225 18.22 -8.13 21.48
C TYR A 225 18.61 -6.86 20.71
N ILE A 226 19.38 -6.96 19.63
CA ILE A 226 19.90 -5.82 18.84
C ILE A 226 18.77 -4.86 18.43
N ASP A 227 17.59 -5.40 18.13
CA ASP A 227 16.41 -4.65 17.69
C ASP A 227 16.00 -3.51 18.64
N TRP A 228 16.10 -3.71 19.95
CA TRP A 228 15.49 -2.82 20.95
C TRP A 228 16.44 -2.32 22.04
N VAL A 229 17.62 -2.93 22.22
CA VAL A 229 18.58 -2.50 23.25
C VAL A 229 19.11 -1.08 23.01
N SER A 230 19.80 -0.48 23.98
CA SER A 230 20.51 0.78 23.73
C SER A 230 21.61 0.60 22.69
N MET A 231 21.76 1.58 21.78
CA MET A 231 22.82 1.58 20.76
C MET A 231 24.23 1.59 21.37
N SER A 232 24.37 2.07 22.61
CA SER A 232 25.61 2.04 23.37
C SER A 232 26.18 0.62 23.53
N HIS A 233 25.35 -0.43 23.57
CA HIS A 233 25.83 -1.80 23.68
C HIS A 233 26.27 -2.39 22.34
N ILE A 234 25.65 -1.96 21.24
CA ILE A 234 26.03 -2.36 19.87
C ILE A 234 27.39 -1.74 19.50
N THR A 235 27.63 -0.53 19.98
CA THR A 235 28.85 0.26 19.72
C THR A 235 29.90 0.15 20.82
N ALA A 236 29.64 -0.66 21.86
CA ALA A 236 30.59 -0.96 22.91
C ALA A 236 31.84 -1.68 22.36
N GLU A 237 32.94 -1.62 23.13
CA GLU A 237 34.24 -2.21 22.75
C GLU A 237 34.68 -1.82 21.33
N ASN A 238 34.50 -0.56 20.94
CA ASN A 238 34.79 -0.04 19.60
C ASN A 238 34.07 -0.81 18.48
N CYS A 239 32.78 -1.10 18.65
CA CYS A 239 31.96 -1.82 17.66
C CYS A 239 32.44 -3.26 17.36
N LYS A 240 33.12 -3.92 18.30
CA LYS A 240 33.60 -5.30 18.15
C LYS A 240 32.53 -6.30 17.69
N LEU A 241 31.27 -6.11 18.10
CA LEU A 241 30.15 -6.90 17.59
C LEU A 241 30.06 -6.83 16.06
N LEU A 242 30.10 -5.63 15.48
CA LEU A 242 29.97 -5.43 14.04
C LEU A 242 31.13 -6.07 13.29
N GLU A 243 32.35 -5.96 13.82
CA GLU A 243 33.54 -6.62 13.26
C GLU A 243 33.39 -8.14 13.28
N MET A 244 32.94 -8.71 14.41
CA MET A 244 32.70 -10.15 14.54
C MET A 244 31.62 -10.63 13.56
N LEU A 245 30.53 -9.88 13.42
CA LEU A 245 29.49 -10.23 12.45
C LEU A 245 30.00 -10.16 11.01
N CYS A 246 30.84 -9.18 10.67
CA CYS A 246 31.48 -9.11 9.35
C CYS A 246 32.39 -10.31 9.09
N LEU A 247 33.20 -10.72 10.08
CA LEU A 247 34.04 -11.91 9.99
C LEU A 247 33.23 -13.19 9.72
N LEU A 248 32.04 -13.28 10.30
CA LEU A 248 31.13 -14.42 10.14
C LEU A 248 30.43 -14.47 8.78
N LEU A 249 30.45 -13.39 7.99
CA LEU A 249 29.87 -13.39 6.64
C LEU A 249 30.57 -14.36 5.69
N ASN A 250 31.82 -14.74 5.97
CA ASN A 250 32.57 -15.70 5.17
C ASN A 250 32.40 -17.17 5.65
N GLU A 251 31.64 -17.41 6.72
CA GLU A 251 31.40 -18.75 7.28
C GLU A 251 30.01 -19.23 6.83
N GLN A 252 29.94 -20.18 5.89
CA GLN A 252 28.71 -20.53 5.17
C GLN A 252 27.51 -20.90 6.08
N GLU A 253 27.77 -21.59 7.20
CA GLU A 253 26.73 -22.03 8.15
C GLU A 253 26.25 -20.91 9.09
N LEU A 254 27.00 -19.81 9.23
CA LEU A 254 26.73 -18.71 10.17
C LEU A 254 26.43 -17.37 9.47
N GLN A 255 26.78 -17.24 8.19
CA GLN A 255 26.69 -15.99 7.43
C GLN A 255 25.28 -15.39 7.40
N LEU A 256 24.23 -16.23 7.35
CA LEU A 256 22.85 -15.75 7.29
C LEU A 256 22.44 -15.04 8.59
N GLY A 257 22.65 -15.70 9.74
CA GLY A 257 22.35 -15.11 11.05
C GLY A 257 23.21 -13.87 11.33
N ALA A 258 24.46 -13.86 10.87
CA ALA A 258 25.33 -12.70 10.98
C ALA A 258 24.84 -11.52 10.12
N ALA A 259 24.43 -11.77 8.88
CA ALA A 259 23.85 -10.75 8.00
C ALA A 259 22.53 -10.20 8.55
N GLU A 260 21.69 -11.05 9.15
CA GLU A 260 20.45 -10.60 9.81
C GLU A 260 20.73 -9.72 11.03
N CYS A 261 21.69 -10.10 11.88
CA CYS A 261 22.12 -9.26 13.00
C CYS A 261 22.66 -7.89 12.52
N LEU A 262 23.50 -7.88 11.49
CA LEU A 262 24.01 -6.65 10.88
C LEU A 262 22.86 -5.81 10.33
N LEU A 263 21.94 -6.43 9.59
CA LEU A 263 20.80 -5.76 8.98
C LEU A 263 19.93 -5.08 10.03
N ILE A 264 19.59 -5.78 11.11
CA ILE A 264 18.81 -5.23 12.22
C ILE A 264 19.56 -4.05 12.84
N ALA A 265 20.87 -4.21 13.11
CA ALA A 265 21.70 -3.16 13.70
C ALA A 265 21.74 -1.88 12.84
N VAL A 266 22.00 -2.01 11.52
CA VAL A 266 22.08 -0.85 10.62
C VAL A 266 20.71 -0.31 10.21
N SER A 267 19.63 -1.08 10.37
CA SER A 267 18.27 -0.62 10.09
C SER A 267 17.65 0.17 11.24
N ARG A 268 18.29 0.15 12.42
CA ARG A 268 17.82 0.87 13.60
C ARG A 268 17.57 2.35 13.32
N LYS A 269 16.37 2.77 13.70
CA LYS A 269 15.99 4.17 13.80
C LYS A 269 16.21 4.64 15.24
N GLY A 270 16.60 5.90 15.42
CA GLY A 270 16.99 6.44 16.72
C GLY A 270 17.72 7.77 16.58
N LYS A 271 18.27 8.26 17.70
CA LYS A 271 19.08 9.47 17.72
C LYS A 271 20.25 9.36 16.76
N LEU A 272 20.50 10.42 16.00
CA LEU A 272 21.55 10.45 14.97
C LEU A 272 22.96 10.35 15.58
N GLU A 273 23.20 11.01 16.72
CA GLU A 273 24.48 10.96 17.44
C GLU A 273 24.93 9.52 17.76
N ASP A 274 24.01 8.69 18.27
CA ASP A 274 24.30 7.30 18.64
C ASP A 274 24.57 6.40 17.43
N ARG A 275 24.17 6.83 16.23
CA ARG A 275 24.30 6.06 14.97
C ARG A 275 25.63 6.34 14.26
N LYS A 276 26.35 7.40 14.64
CA LYS A 276 27.65 7.77 14.04
C LYS A 276 28.65 6.60 13.99
N PRO A 277 28.81 5.76 15.04
CA PRO A 277 29.78 4.67 15.01
C PRO A 277 29.47 3.56 13.99
N LEU A 278 28.25 3.48 13.44
CA LEU A 278 27.92 2.53 12.37
C LEU A 278 28.74 2.78 11.10
N MET A 279 29.32 3.98 10.94
CA MET A 279 30.21 4.31 9.82
C MET A 279 31.51 3.48 9.81
N VAL A 280 31.85 2.79 10.91
CA VAL A 280 32.94 1.81 10.95
C VAL A 280 32.77 0.70 9.90
N LEU A 281 31.54 0.39 9.48
CA LEU A 281 31.28 -0.59 8.41
C LEU A 281 31.78 -0.15 7.03
N PHE A 282 32.10 1.15 6.83
CA PHE A 282 32.82 1.63 5.65
C PHE A 282 34.35 1.49 5.77
N GLY A 283 34.87 1.03 6.91
CA GLY A 283 36.30 0.73 7.07
C GLY A 283 36.75 -0.40 6.15
N ASP A 284 38.06 -0.44 5.84
CA ASP A 284 38.61 -1.42 4.90
C ASP A 284 38.32 -2.88 5.27
N VAL A 285 38.39 -3.20 6.57
CA VAL A 285 38.17 -4.55 7.08
C VAL A 285 36.73 -5.01 6.88
N ALA A 286 35.77 -4.22 7.37
CA ALA A 286 34.34 -4.55 7.27
C ALA A 286 33.88 -4.62 5.82
N MET A 287 34.26 -3.62 5.00
CA MET A 287 33.90 -3.60 3.58
C MET A 287 34.52 -4.79 2.86
N HIS A 288 35.78 -5.16 3.13
CA HIS A 288 36.40 -6.34 2.52
C HIS A 288 35.60 -7.63 2.74
N TYR A 289 35.17 -7.90 3.98
CA TYR A 289 34.35 -9.09 4.28
C TYR A 289 32.99 -9.05 3.60
N ILE A 290 32.30 -7.90 3.65
CA ILE A 290 31.00 -7.72 2.99
C ILE A 290 31.12 -8.00 1.48
N LEU A 291 32.17 -7.48 0.84
CA LEU A 291 32.38 -7.66 -0.60
C LEU A 291 32.79 -9.09 -0.98
N SER A 292 33.70 -9.68 -0.20
CA SER A 292 34.13 -11.07 -0.40
C SER A 292 32.95 -12.04 -0.29
N ALA A 293 32.10 -11.86 0.72
CA ALA A 293 30.93 -12.71 0.93
C ALA A 293 29.89 -12.53 -0.19
N ALA A 294 29.65 -11.29 -0.64
CA ALA A 294 28.74 -11.01 -1.76
C ALA A 294 29.19 -11.70 -3.04
N GLN A 295 30.48 -11.58 -3.39
CA GLN A 295 31.05 -12.20 -4.60
C GLN A 295 31.02 -13.73 -4.55
N THR A 296 31.31 -14.30 -3.38
CA THR A 296 31.29 -15.76 -3.18
C THR A 296 29.88 -16.32 -3.30
N ALA A 297 28.89 -15.64 -2.73
CA ALA A 297 27.48 -16.05 -2.81
C ALA A 297 26.92 -15.93 -4.23
N ASP A 298 27.32 -14.90 -4.98
CA ASP A 298 26.94 -14.71 -6.40
C ASP A 298 27.58 -15.79 -7.30
N GLY A 299 28.86 -16.13 -7.08
CA GLY A 299 29.58 -17.15 -7.84
C GLY A 299 29.05 -18.58 -7.67
N GLY A 300 28.21 -18.85 -6.67
CA GLY A 300 27.64 -20.16 -6.37
C GLY A 300 26.44 -20.59 -7.23
N GLY A 301 25.96 -19.74 -8.14
CA GLY A 301 24.73 -19.98 -8.90
C GLY A 301 23.45 -19.83 -8.05
N LEU A 302 22.30 -20.19 -8.60
CA LEU A 302 21.02 -20.10 -7.87
C LEU A 302 20.86 -21.27 -6.89
N VAL A 303 21.50 -21.15 -5.73
CA VAL A 303 21.25 -22.01 -4.57
C VAL A 303 20.43 -21.23 -3.56
N GLU A 304 19.34 -21.81 -3.06
CA GLU A 304 18.41 -21.16 -2.11
C GLU A 304 19.13 -20.45 -0.96
N LYS A 305 20.03 -21.16 -0.26
CA LYS A 305 20.82 -20.61 0.85
C LYS A 305 21.65 -19.39 0.45
N HIS A 306 22.39 -19.47 -0.67
CA HIS A 306 23.25 -18.39 -1.16
C HIS A 306 22.43 -17.18 -1.62
N TYR A 307 21.32 -17.42 -2.31
CA TYR A 307 20.47 -16.35 -2.82
C TYR A 307 19.75 -15.60 -1.68
N VAL A 308 19.22 -16.31 -0.69
CA VAL A 308 18.62 -15.67 0.51
C VAL A 308 19.65 -14.84 1.25
N PHE A 309 20.87 -15.35 1.43
CA PHE A 309 21.98 -14.60 2.02
C PHE A 309 22.31 -13.34 1.19
N LEU A 310 22.38 -13.44 -0.13
CA LEU A 310 22.67 -12.32 -1.03
C LEU A 310 21.58 -11.22 -0.92
N LYS A 311 20.30 -11.62 -0.78
CA LYS A 311 19.20 -10.68 -0.50
C LYS A 311 19.38 -9.94 0.82
N ARG A 312 19.74 -10.65 1.89
CA ARG A 312 20.02 -10.05 3.20
C ARG A 312 21.18 -9.07 3.12
N LEU A 313 22.27 -9.45 2.46
CA LEU A 313 23.46 -8.61 2.31
C LEU A 313 23.18 -7.35 1.47
N CYS A 314 22.39 -7.47 0.41
CA CYS A 314 21.91 -6.32 -0.36
C CYS A 314 21.11 -5.35 0.53
N GLN A 315 20.23 -5.87 1.38
CA GLN A 315 19.47 -5.07 2.34
C GLN A 315 20.39 -4.39 3.38
N VAL A 316 21.46 -5.06 3.84
CA VAL A 316 22.48 -4.45 4.73
C VAL A 316 23.11 -3.24 4.05
N LEU A 317 23.57 -3.38 2.79
CA LEU A 317 24.16 -2.27 2.05
C LEU A 317 23.18 -1.12 1.77
N CYS A 318 21.90 -1.45 1.51
CA CYS A 318 20.85 -0.46 1.35
C CYS A 318 20.60 0.33 2.64
N ALA A 319 20.44 -0.37 3.76
CA ALA A 319 20.24 0.25 5.07
C ALA A 319 21.45 1.10 5.47
N LEU A 320 22.68 0.60 5.23
CA LEU A 320 23.92 1.33 5.49
C LEU A 320 24.04 2.62 4.65
N GLY A 321 23.68 2.57 3.36
CA GLY A 321 23.65 3.78 2.51
C GLY A 321 22.64 4.80 3.01
N ASN A 322 21.46 4.36 3.43
CA ASN A 322 20.46 5.23 4.04
C ASN A 322 20.90 5.80 5.40
N GLN A 323 21.71 5.07 6.17
CA GLN A 323 22.35 5.60 7.38
C GLN A 323 23.31 6.74 7.04
N LEU A 324 24.17 6.56 6.03
CA LEU A 324 25.10 7.59 5.57
C LEU A 324 24.35 8.86 5.12
N CYS A 325 23.32 8.70 4.27
CA CYS A 325 22.49 9.81 3.79
C CYS A 325 21.74 10.55 4.90
N ALA A 326 21.44 9.89 6.02
CA ALA A 326 20.75 10.52 7.14
C ALA A 326 21.71 11.24 8.11
N LEU A 327 23.00 10.90 8.09
CA LEU A 327 24.01 11.39 9.02
C LEU A 327 24.83 12.55 8.45
N LEU A 328 25.15 12.51 7.15
CA LEU A 328 25.89 13.57 6.48
C LEU A 328 25.07 14.87 6.40
N GLY A 329 25.69 15.99 6.77
CA GLY A 329 25.10 17.33 6.64
C GLY A 329 24.23 17.82 7.80
N VAL A 330 23.87 16.95 8.75
CA VAL A 330 23.12 17.34 9.97
C VAL A 330 24.06 17.75 11.11
N ASP A 331 25.20 17.05 11.26
CA ASP A 331 26.23 17.29 12.28
C ASP A 331 27.63 17.42 11.66
N SER A 332 28.53 18.19 12.29
CA SER A 332 29.90 18.47 11.80
C SER A 332 30.88 17.30 11.90
N ASP A 333 30.54 16.20 12.59
CA ASP A 333 31.51 15.15 12.94
C ASP A 333 31.55 13.96 11.97
N VAL A 334 30.58 13.86 11.05
CA VAL A 334 30.53 12.76 10.07
C VAL A 334 31.03 13.27 8.73
N GLU A 335 32.12 12.69 8.26
CA GLU A 335 32.70 12.97 6.95
C GLU A 335 32.32 11.89 5.93
N THR A 336 32.51 12.19 4.65
CA THR A 336 32.35 11.19 3.58
C THR A 336 33.34 10.03 3.79
N PRO A 337 32.88 8.77 3.84
CA PRO A 337 33.76 7.64 4.11
C PRO A 337 34.88 7.47 3.07
N ALA A 338 36.09 7.12 3.50
CA ALA A 338 37.23 6.93 2.61
C ALA A 338 37.00 5.84 1.54
N ASN A 339 36.30 4.76 1.90
CA ASN A 339 35.94 3.67 0.97
C ASN A 339 34.57 3.86 0.30
N PHE A 340 34.07 5.08 0.21
CA PHE A 340 32.79 5.36 -0.46
C PHE A 340 32.79 4.87 -1.92
N GLY A 341 33.92 4.99 -2.63
CA GLY A 341 34.06 4.43 -3.99
C GLY A 341 33.87 2.92 -4.06
N LYS A 342 34.49 2.14 -3.15
CA LYS A 342 34.31 0.68 -3.08
C LYS A 342 32.87 0.30 -2.76
N TYR A 343 32.23 1.05 -1.85
CA TYR A 343 30.82 0.86 -1.55
C TYR A 343 29.96 1.07 -2.80
N LEU A 344 30.16 2.17 -3.55
CA LEU A 344 29.41 2.48 -4.76
C LEU A 344 29.58 1.42 -5.85
N GLU A 345 30.81 0.95 -6.10
CA GLU A 345 31.07 -0.10 -7.10
C GLU A 345 30.37 -1.42 -6.73
N SER A 346 30.36 -1.73 -5.45
CA SER A 346 29.74 -2.95 -4.95
C SER A 346 28.22 -2.86 -4.96
N PHE A 347 27.69 -1.69 -4.60
CA PHE A 347 26.27 -1.42 -4.68
C PHE A 347 25.78 -1.45 -6.13
N LEU A 348 26.58 -0.95 -7.08
CA LEU A 348 26.33 -1.07 -8.51
C LEU A 348 26.32 -2.54 -8.96
N ALA A 349 27.16 -3.42 -8.40
CA ALA A 349 27.14 -4.85 -8.73
C ALA A 349 25.78 -5.48 -8.42
N PHE A 350 25.16 -5.15 -7.29
CA PHE A 350 23.78 -5.56 -6.97
C PHE A 350 22.74 -4.95 -7.93
N THR A 351 22.95 -3.72 -8.41
CA THR A 351 22.10 -3.08 -9.41
C THR A 351 22.22 -3.70 -10.81
N THR A 352 23.34 -4.36 -11.12
CA THR A 352 23.57 -5.08 -12.37
C THR A 352 23.24 -6.58 -12.31
N HIS A 353 22.94 -7.11 -11.13
CA HIS A 353 22.73 -8.54 -10.93
C HIS A 353 21.44 -9.04 -11.63
N PRO A 354 21.38 -10.30 -12.14
CA PRO A 354 20.21 -10.83 -12.86
C PRO A 354 18.88 -10.82 -12.08
N SER A 355 18.90 -11.06 -10.77
CA SER A 355 17.70 -11.00 -9.91
C SER A 355 16.97 -9.67 -10.01
N GLN A 356 15.67 -9.71 -10.33
CA GLN A 356 14.82 -8.52 -10.33
C GLN A 356 14.67 -7.94 -8.91
N PHE A 357 14.55 -8.78 -7.88
CA PHE A 357 14.42 -8.34 -6.49
C PHE A 357 15.64 -7.54 -6.00
N LEU A 358 16.86 -8.02 -6.30
CA LEU A 358 18.08 -7.32 -5.88
C LEU A 358 18.21 -5.96 -6.57
N ARG A 359 17.92 -5.89 -7.87
CA ARG A 359 17.92 -4.64 -8.63
C ARG A 359 16.92 -3.63 -8.07
N SER A 360 15.68 -4.06 -7.80
CA SER A 360 14.64 -3.23 -7.21
C SER A 360 15.02 -2.73 -5.81
N SER A 361 15.65 -3.58 -5.00
CA SER A 361 16.05 -3.24 -3.62
C SER A 361 17.02 -2.06 -3.58
N THR A 362 17.94 -1.95 -4.55
CA THR A 362 18.94 -0.87 -4.57
C THR A 362 18.38 0.52 -4.91
N GLN A 363 17.19 0.61 -5.53
CA GLN A 363 16.69 1.85 -6.13
C GLN A 363 16.46 2.96 -5.09
N MET A 364 15.89 2.64 -3.93
CA MET A 364 15.61 3.64 -2.90
C MET A 364 16.87 4.31 -2.37
N THR A 365 17.92 3.52 -2.16
CA THR A 365 19.21 4.03 -1.66
C THR A 365 19.90 4.87 -2.74
N TRP A 366 19.88 4.46 -4.01
CA TRP A 366 20.35 5.30 -5.12
C TRP A 366 19.60 6.64 -5.17
N GLY A 367 18.28 6.61 -5.00
CA GLY A 367 17.46 7.83 -4.94
C GLY A 367 17.86 8.75 -3.79
N ALA A 368 18.14 8.19 -2.61
CA ALA A 368 18.66 8.96 -1.48
C ALA A 368 20.03 9.58 -1.78
N LEU A 369 20.97 8.81 -2.35
CA LEU A 369 22.31 9.27 -2.71
C LEU A 369 22.28 10.43 -3.73
N PHE A 370 21.48 10.30 -4.81
CA PHE A 370 21.38 11.34 -5.85
C PHE A 370 20.61 12.59 -5.40
N ARG A 371 19.71 12.45 -4.41
CA ARG A 371 18.98 13.58 -3.83
C ARG A 371 19.80 14.34 -2.80
N HIS A 372 20.73 13.67 -2.11
CA HIS A 372 21.48 14.20 -0.99
C HIS A 372 22.39 15.37 -1.38
N GLU A 373 22.38 16.48 -0.62
CA GLU A 373 23.04 17.73 -1.01
C GLU A 373 24.57 17.64 -1.09
N ILE A 374 25.20 16.91 -0.16
CA ILE A 374 26.67 16.72 -0.15
C ILE A 374 27.08 15.63 -1.15
N LEU A 375 26.57 14.41 -0.99
CA LEU A 375 26.93 13.26 -1.83
C LEU A 375 26.65 13.47 -3.32
N SER A 376 25.59 14.19 -3.70
CA SER A 376 25.31 14.51 -5.12
C SER A 376 26.39 15.35 -5.80
N ARG A 377 27.27 15.99 -5.02
CA ARG A 377 28.42 16.77 -5.50
C ARG A 377 29.74 16.01 -5.35
N ASP A 378 29.73 14.83 -4.74
CA ASP A 378 30.92 14.02 -4.56
C ASP A 378 31.44 13.50 -5.91
N PRO A 379 32.73 13.68 -6.23
CA PRO A 379 33.29 13.26 -7.52
C PRO A 379 33.16 11.76 -7.79
N LEU A 380 33.19 10.91 -6.77
CA LEU A 380 33.08 9.45 -6.93
C LEU A 380 31.65 9.06 -7.34
N LEU A 381 30.64 9.73 -6.77
CA LEU A 381 29.25 9.52 -7.18
C LEU A 381 29.03 10.02 -8.61
N LEU A 382 29.52 11.20 -8.96
CA LEU A 382 29.41 11.72 -10.34
C LEU A 382 30.11 10.80 -11.35
N ALA A 383 31.27 10.24 -11.01
CA ALA A 383 32.00 9.31 -11.87
C ALA A 383 31.29 7.96 -12.09
N ILE A 384 30.44 7.50 -11.16
CA ILE A 384 29.72 6.23 -11.30
C ILE A 384 28.38 6.36 -12.05
N ILE A 385 27.81 7.57 -12.15
CA ILE A 385 26.52 7.82 -12.83
C ILE A 385 26.47 7.24 -14.26
N PRO A 386 27.49 7.38 -15.13
CA PRO A 386 27.45 6.77 -16.45
C PRO A 386 27.32 5.25 -16.43
N LYS A 387 27.97 4.57 -15.47
CA LYS A 387 27.85 3.11 -15.29
C LYS A 387 26.46 2.75 -14.75
N TYR A 388 25.95 3.52 -13.80
CA TYR A 388 24.59 3.37 -13.27
C TYR A 388 23.53 3.54 -14.37
N LEU A 389 23.58 4.61 -15.16
CA LEU A 389 22.64 4.85 -16.25
C LEU A 389 22.67 3.72 -17.28
N ARG A 390 23.86 3.20 -17.60
CA ARG A 390 23.99 2.03 -18.50
C ARG A 390 23.32 0.79 -17.91
N ALA A 391 23.50 0.52 -16.63
CA ALA A 391 22.81 -0.56 -15.93
C ALA A 391 21.27 -0.33 -15.93
N SER A 392 20.85 0.91 -15.70
CA SER A 392 19.44 1.30 -15.74
C SER A 392 18.80 1.04 -17.10
N MET A 393 19.49 1.34 -18.21
CA MET A 393 19.00 1.03 -19.57
C MET A 393 18.69 -0.46 -19.71
N THR A 394 19.59 -1.35 -19.27
CA THR A 394 19.34 -2.80 -19.27
C THR A 394 18.17 -3.19 -18.36
N ASN A 395 18.07 -2.57 -17.18
CA ASN A 395 17.02 -2.88 -16.19
C ASN A 395 15.62 -2.42 -16.60
N LEU A 396 15.51 -1.45 -17.52
CA LEU A 396 14.22 -1.01 -18.06
C LEU A 396 13.61 -2.01 -19.05
N VAL A 397 14.42 -2.92 -19.60
CA VAL A 397 13.95 -3.95 -20.54
C VAL A 397 13.20 -5.05 -19.79
N LYS A 398 11.95 -5.28 -20.16
CA LYS A 398 11.06 -6.26 -19.53
C LYS A 398 11.40 -7.68 -19.98
N MET A 399 12.39 -8.29 -19.34
CA MET A 399 12.82 -9.68 -19.53
C MET A 399 12.94 -10.40 -18.18
N GLY A 400 12.95 -11.74 -18.20
CA GLY A 400 13.05 -12.52 -16.96
C GLY A 400 11.72 -13.08 -16.45
N PHE A 401 10.75 -13.33 -17.34
CA PHE A 401 9.48 -13.95 -16.96
C PHE A 401 9.71 -15.36 -16.38
N PRO A 402 9.07 -15.73 -15.25
CA PRO A 402 9.18 -17.07 -14.67
C PRO A 402 8.90 -18.22 -15.64
N SER A 403 7.94 -18.05 -16.57
CA SER A 403 7.59 -19.07 -17.56
C SER A 403 8.61 -19.27 -18.69
N LYS A 404 9.58 -18.36 -18.83
CA LYS A 404 10.55 -18.33 -19.95
C LYS A 404 11.96 -18.72 -19.50
N THR A 405 12.85 -18.83 -20.50
CA THR A 405 14.29 -19.07 -20.33
C THR A 405 15.13 -18.18 -21.25
N ASP A 406 14.59 -17.02 -21.64
CA ASP A 406 15.23 -16.07 -22.57
C ASP A 406 16.31 -15.20 -21.91
N SER A 407 16.37 -15.18 -20.57
CA SER A 407 17.28 -14.36 -19.79
C SER A 407 17.76 -15.10 -18.53
N PRO A 408 19.00 -14.87 -18.05
CA PRO A 408 19.44 -15.37 -16.75
C PRO A 408 18.56 -14.89 -15.58
N SER A 409 17.83 -13.78 -15.76
CA SER A 409 16.87 -13.29 -14.75
C SER A 409 15.71 -14.26 -14.50
N CYS A 410 15.33 -15.11 -15.46
CA CYS A 410 14.20 -16.03 -15.35
C CYS A 410 14.32 -16.99 -14.16
N GLU A 411 15.54 -17.47 -13.87
CA GLU A 411 15.77 -18.44 -12.80
C GLU A 411 15.47 -17.84 -11.42
N TYR A 412 15.96 -16.61 -11.18
CA TYR A 412 15.68 -15.86 -9.95
C TYR A 412 14.20 -15.46 -9.85
N SER A 413 13.57 -15.09 -10.97
CA SER A 413 12.15 -14.78 -11.00
C SER A 413 11.28 -15.99 -10.64
N ARG A 414 11.65 -17.21 -11.07
CA ARG A 414 10.95 -18.45 -10.65
C ARG A 414 11.05 -18.71 -9.14
N PHE A 415 12.13 -18.26 -8.51
CA PHE A 415 12.29 -18.35 -7.06
C PHE A 415 11.41 -17.32 -6.34
N ASP A 416 11.35 -16.08 -6.87
CA ASP A 416 10.74 -14.93 -6.19
C ASP A 416 9.24 -14.77 -6.43
N PHE A 417 8.73 -15.21 -7.59
CA PHE A 417 7.36 -14.99 -8.04
C PHE A 417 6.67 -16.33 -8.32
N ASP A 418 5.36 -16.38 -8.12
CA ASP A 418 4.55 -17.59 -8.41
C ASP A 418 4.11 -17.65 -9.88
N SER A 419 3.90 -16.50 -10.51
CA SER A 419 3.40 -16.38 -11.88
C SER A 419 4.06 -15.25 -12.69
N ASP A 420 3.85 -15.24 -14.00
CA ASP A 420 4.26 -14.16 -14.89
C ASP A 420 3.52 -12.86 -14.59
N GLU A 421 2.27 -12.95 -14.12
CA GLU A 421 1.46 -11.80 -13.75
C GLU A 421 2.02 -11.11 -12.49
N ASP A 422 2.46 -11.88 -11.48
CA ASP A 422 3.14 -11.35 -10.29
C ASP A 422 4.43 -10.63 -10.68
N PHE A 423 5.24 -11.27 -11.53
CA PHE A 423 6.46 -10.67 -12.06
C PHE A 423 6.16 -9.38 -12.83
N ASN A 424 5.15 -9.36 -13.71
CA ASN A 424 4.81 -8.17 -14.49
C ASN A 424 4.29 -7.03 -13.58
N ALA A 425 3.46 -7.33 -12.58
CA ALA A 425 2.99 -6.33 -11.62
C ALA A 425 4.16 -5.73 -10.83
N PHE A 426 5.05 -6.56 -10.29
CA PHE A 426 6.25 -6.13 -9.57
C PHE A 426 7.23 -5.35 -10.45
N PHE A 427 7.47 -5.81 -11.68
CA PHE A 427 8.35 -5.15 -12.63
C PHE A 427 7.83 -3.75 -12.97
N ASN A 428 6.53 -3.60 -13.24
CA ASN A 428 5.95 -2.30 -13.61
C ASN A 428 6.03 -1.30 -12.46
N SER A 429 5.75 -1.71 -11.21
CA SER A 429 5.88 -0.82 -10.04
C SER A 429 7.35 -0.46 -9.77
N SER A 430 8.25 -1.43 -9.87
CA SER A 430 9.69 -1.19 -9.71
C SER A 430 10.25 -0.29 -10.81
N ARG A 431 9.78 -0.41 -12.06
CA ARG A 431 10.17 0.44 -13.18
C ARG A 431 9.71 1.89 -12.98
N ALA A 432 8.51 2.10 -12.44
CA ALA A 432 8.02 3.44 -12.11
C ALA A 432 8.93 4.13 -11.07
N GLN A 433 9.27 3.42 -9.99
CA GLN A 433 10.21 3.90 -8.97
C GLN A 433 11.61 4.16 -9.56
N GLN A 434 12.14 3.24 -10.37
CA GLN A 434 13.42 3.44 -11.04
C GLN A 434 13.40 4.68 -11.95
N GLY A 435 12.28 4.99 -12.61
CA GLY A 435 12.14 6.21 -13.41
C GLY A 435 12.31 7.50 -12.61
N GLU A 436 11.84 7.55 -11.36
CA GLU A 436 12.09 8.68 -10.46
C GLU A 436 13.56 8.80 -10.07
N VAL A 437 14.18 7.69 -9.67
CA VAL A 437 15.59 7.64 -9.25
C VAL A 437 16.51 8.00 -10.42
N MET A 438 16.21 7.49 -11.61
CA MET A 438 16.94 7.78 -12.83
C MET A 438 16.88 9.26 -13.20
N ARG A 439 15.72 9.92 -13.03
CA ARG A 439 15.62 11.38 -13.21
C ARG A 439 16.53 12.15 -12.24
N LEU A 440 16.71 11.68 -11.00
CA LEU A 440 17.67 12.29 -10.07
C LEU A 440 19.12 12.13 -10.55
N ALA A 441 19.47 10.98 -11.14
CA ALA A 441 20.79 10.78 -11.75
C ALA A 441 21.01 11.67 -12.98
N CYS A 442 20.02 11.75 -13.88
CA CYS A 442 20.08 12.59 -15.08
C CYS A 442 20.20 14.09 -14.76
N ARG A 443 19.65 14.54 -13.62
CA ARG A 443 19.84 15.91 -13.13
C ARG A 443 21.32 16.23 -12.87
N LEU A 444 22.08 15.25 -12.38
CA LEU A 444 23.48 15.43 -12.00
C LEU A 444 24.43 15.31 -13.19
N ASP A 445 24.11 14.47 -14.19
CA ASP A 445 24.85 14.37 -15.46
C ASP A 445 23.90 14.39 -16.69
N PRO A 446 23.42 15.59 -17.09
CA PRO A 446 22.47 15.73 -18.19
C PRO A 446 23.09 15.48 -19.57
N LYS A 447 24.41 15.67 -19.73
CA LYS A 447 25.10 15.51 -21.02
C LYS A 447 25.22 14.04 -21.39
N THR A 448 25.75 13.23 -20.47
CA THR A 448 25.92 11.80 -20.71
C THR A 448 24.57 11.11 -20.87
N SER A 449 23.58 11.46 -20.04
CA SER A 449 22.24 10.89 -20.14
C SER A 449 21.55 11.21 -21.48
N PHE A 450 21.63 12.45 -21.97
CA PHE A 450 21.11 12.83 -23.28
C PHE A 450 21.81 12.08 -24.42
N GLN A 451 23.15 11.98 -24.37
CA GLN A 451 23.91 11.26 -25.39
C GLN A 451 23.51 9.78 -25.45
N MET A 452 23.46 9.09 -24.30
CA MET A 452 23.07 7.67 -24.23
C MET A 452 21.63 7.45 -24.73
N ALA A 453 20.72 8.38 -24.44
CA ALA A 453 19.34 8.31 -24.91
C ALA A 453 19.24 8.50 -26.42
N GLY A 454 19.98 9.47 -26.97
CA GLY A 454 20.07 9.71 -28.41
C GLY A 454 20.67 8.53 -29.16
N GLU A 455 21.77 7.96 -28.67
CA GLU A 455 22.41 6.77 -29.25
C GLU A 455 21.47 5.56 -29.24
N TRP A 456 20.74 5.33 -28.14
CA TRP A 456 19.79 4.22 -28.05
C TRP A 456 18.60 4.39 -29.02
N LEU A 457 18.09 5.63 -29.16
CA LEU A 457 17.05 5.94 -30.14
C LEU A 457 17.54 5.71 -31.58
N LYS A 458 18.73 6.22 -31.93
CA LYS A 458 19.34 6.00 -33.25
C LYS A 458 19.52 4.50 -33.53
N TYR A 459 19.95 3.73 -32.52
CA TYR A 459 20.07 2.28 -32.62
C TYR A 459 18.73 1.59 -32.93
N GLN A 460 17.68 1.88 -32.15
CA GLN A 460 16.35 1.27 -32.36
C GLN A 460 15.73 1.62 -33.72
N LEU A 461 15.98 2.84 -34.23
CA LEU A 461 15.51 3.25 -35.55
C LEU A 461 16.24 2.55 -36.71
N SER A 462 17.46 2.06 -36.47
CA SER A 462 18.30 1.41 -37.49
C SER A 462 18.14 -0.11 -37.58
N ILE A 463 17.71 -0.75 -36.49
CA ILE A 463 17.59 -2.21 -36.42
C ILE A 463 16.26 -2.68 -37.00
N SER A 464 16.25 -3.83 -37.67
CA SER A 464 15.01 -4.44 -38.17
C SER A 464 14.14 -4.90 -37.00
N VAL A 465 12.83 -4.62 -37.09
CA VAL A 465 11.85 -5.06 -36.10
C VAL A 465 11.64 -6.58 -36.23
N ASP A 466 12.08 -7.35 -35.24
CA ASP A 466 11.78 -8.78 -35.07
C ASP A 466 10.44 -8.95 -34.33
N PRO A 467 9.39 -9.51 -34.97
CA PRO A 467 8.08 -9.70 -34.38
C PRO A 467 8.00 -10.87 -33.37
N GLY A 468 9.00 -11.76 -33.32
CA GLY A 468 9.08 -12.90 -32.40
C GLY A 468 8.59 -14.25 -32.96
N SER A 469 9.00 -15.35 -32.30
CA SER A 469 8.87 -16.75 -32.79
C SER A 469 7.47 -17.39 -32.68
N MET A 470 6.51 -16.80 -31.97
CA MET A 470 5.17 -17.38 -31.78
C MET A 470 4.24 -17.21 -33.00
N ASN A 471 4.63 -16.43 -34.00
CA ASN A 471 3.89 -16.29 -35.25
C ASN A 471 4.50 -17.19 -36.32
N SER A 472 4.17 -18.48 -36.32
CA SER A 472 4.43 -19.41 -37.43
C SER A 472 3.51 -19.10 -38.64
N GLY A 473 3.53 -17.86 -39.09
CA GLY A 473 2.98 -17.42 -40.36
C GLY A 473 4.14 -16.87 -41.18
N THR A 474 4.71 -17.68 -42.05
CA THR A 474 5.66 -17.23 -43.07
C THR A 474 4.97 -16.18 -43.97
N GLY A 475 5.20 -14.90 -43.68
CA GLY A 475 4.72 -13.78 -44.49
C GLY A 475 5.27 -12.44 -43.99
N GLU A 476 5.67 -11.59 -44.93
CA GLU A 476 5.96 -10.17 -44.69
C GLU A 476 4.69 -9.48 -44.13
N GLY A 477 4.56 -9.43 -42.79
CA GLY A 477 3.36 -8.89 -42.13
C GLY A 477 3.12 -9.31 -40.68
N SER A 478 4.06 -10.03 -40.05
CA SER A 478 3.91 -10.40 -38.64
C SER A 478 4.08 -9.18 -37.72
N LEU A 479 3.07 -8.90 -36.90
CA LEU A 479 3.07 -7.84 -35.88
C LEU A 479 3.85 -8.30 -34.64
N CYS A 480 4.52 -7.38 -33.96
CA CYS A 480 5.23 -7.61 -32.71
C CYS A 480 4.30 -8.11 -31.61
N SER A 481 4.73 -9.10 -30.84
CA SER A 481 4.09 -9.42 -29.56
C SER A 481 4.54 -8.45 -28.44
N ILE A 482 3.74 -8.29 -27.37
CA ILE A 482 4.15 -7.61 -26.12
C ILE A 482 5.42 -8.25 -25.51
N PHE A 483 5.67 -9.51 -25.85
CA PHE A 483 6.82 -10.28 -25.41
C PHE A 483 7.95 -10.34 -26.43
N SER A 484 7.77 -9.77 -27.62
CA SER A 484 8.82 -9.73 -28.64
C SER A 484 10.01 -8.92 -28.14
N SER A 485 11.22 -9.37 -28.49
CA SER A 485 12.46 -8.68 -28.12
C SER A 485 12.45 -7.23 -28.61
N SER A 486 11.92 -6.99 -29.81
CA SER A 486 11.78 -5.65 -30.38
C SER A 486 10.90 -4.76 -29.51
N PHE A 487 9.68 -5.18 -29.18
CA PHE A 487 8.77 -4.30 -28.42
C PHE A 487 9.31 -3.96 -27.03
N VAL A 488 9.85 -4.93 -26.28
CA VAL A 488 10.36 -4.66 -24.93
C VAL A 488 11.57 -3.71 -24.94
N GLN A 489 12.39 -3.76 -25.99
CA GLN A 489 13.52 -2.83 -26.19
C GLN A 489 13.03 -1.43 -26.57
N TRP A 490 12.04 -1.32 -27.47
CA TRP A 490 11.42 -0.06 -27.84
C TRP A 490 10.72 0.62 -26.67
N GLU A 491 9.98 -0.13 -25.85
CA GLU A 491 9.31 0.39 -24.65
C GLU A 491 10.34 0.93 -23.64
N ALA A 492 11.41 0.16 -23.38
CA ALA A 492 12.47 0.56 -22.45
C ALA A 492 13.22 1.82 -22.91
N MET A 493 13.62 1.87 -24.18
CA MET A 493 14.28 3.02 -24.79
C MET A 493 13.40 4.27 -24.72
N THR A 494 12.11 4.13 -25.06
CA THR A 494 11.15 5.23 -25.04
C THR A 494 10.99 5.81 -23.64
N PHE A 495 10.85 4.95 -22.62
CA PHE A 495 10.76 5.39 -21.22
C PHE A 495 12.04 6.09 -20.75
N PHE A 496 13.20 5.59 -21.16
CA PHE A 496 14.50 6.21 -20.87
C PHE A 496 14.60 7.60 -21.49
N LEU A 497 14.33 7.73 -22.80
CA LEU A 497 14.37 9.01 -23.51
C LEU A 497 13.40 10.02 -22.89
N GLU A 498 12.14 9.63 -22.65
CA GLU A 498 11.15 10.51 -22.05
C GLU A 498 11.63 11.06 -20.70
N SER A 499 12.17 10.19 -19.84
CA SER A 499 12.69 10.57 -18.52
C SER A 499 13.88 11.53 -18.63
N VAL A 500 14.81 11.27 -19.55
CA VAL A 500 16.00 12.09 -19.78
C VAL A 500 15.63 13.47 -20.31
N ILE A 501 14.81 13.55 -21.36
CA ILE A 501 14.42 14.83 -21.98
C ILE A 501 13.63 15.68 -20.99
N ASN A 502 12.63 15.09 -20.31
CA ASN A 502 11.84 15.81 -19.32
C ASN A 502 12.69 16.39 -18.19
N GLN A 503 13.72 15.65 -17.74
CA GLN A 503 14.61 16.14 -16.70
C GLN A 503 15.57 17.22 -17.23
N MET A 504 16.14 17.02 -18.42
CA MET A 504 17.08 17.96 -19.04
C MET A 504 16.46 19.35 -19.21
N PHE A 505 15.23 19.44 -19.72
CA PHE A 505 14.51 20.71 -19.88
C PHE A 505 14.11 21.38 -18.56
N ARG A 506 14.16 20.66 -17.43
CA ARG A 506 13.93 21.21 -16.09
C ARG A 506 15.22 21.73 -15.42
N THR A 507 16.38 21.23 -15.84
CA THR A 507 17.65 21.46 -15.11
C THR A 507 18.67 22.26 -15.87
N LEU A 508 18.74 22.11 -17.20
CA LEU A 508 19.68 22.88 -18.02
C LEU A 508 19.09 24.26 -18.33
N ASP A 509 19.96 25.26 -18.33
CA ASP A 509 19.63 26.59 -18.85
C ASP A 509 19.35 26.52 -20.35
N LYS A 510 18.51 27.44 -20.85
CA LYS A 510 18.07 27.47 -22.25
C LYS A 510 19.24 27.50 -23.25
N ASP A 511 20.32 28.17 -22.90
CA ASP A 511 21.50 28.32 -23.76
C ASP A 511 22.39 27.07 -23.80
N ALA A 512 22.28 26.20 -22.80
CA ALA A 512 23.07 24.97 -22.67
C ALA A 512 22.39 23.75 -23.32
N LEU A 513 21.19 23.90 -23.87
CA LEU A 513 20.43 22.81 -24.47
C LEU A 513 21.04 22.39 -25.82
N PRO A 514 21.19 21.08 -26.09
CA PRO A 514 21.68 20.56 -27.37
C PRO A 514 20.56 20.60 -28.44
N VAL A 515 20.19 21.81 -28.88
CA VAL A 515 19.04 22.02 -29.78
C VAL A 515 19.22 21.30 -31.11
N ASN A 516 20.42 21.35 -31.71
CA ASN A 516 20.67 20.72 -33.02
C ASN A 516 20.49 19.20 -32.96
N ASP A 517 21.08 18.55 -31.96
CA ASP A 517 20.98 17.10 -31.77
C ASP A 517 19.53 16.71 -31.44
N GLY A 518 18.82 17.50 -30.63
CA GLY A 518 17.41 17.28 -30.32
C GLY A 518 16.51 17.34 -31.55
N ILE A 519 16.75 18.31 -32.45
CA ILE A 519 16.04 18.43 -33.72
C ILE A 519 16.41 17.30 -34.69
N GLU A 520 17.68 16.88 -34.73
CA GLU A 520 18.12 15.72 -35.51
C GLU A 520 17.34 14.46 -35.10
N LEU A 521 17.29 14.17 -33.79
CA LEU A 521 16.54 13.04 -33.25
C LEU A 521 15.04 13.15 -33.58
N LEU A 522 14.44 14.33 -33.42
CA LEU A 522 13.03 14.56 -33.75
C LEU A 522 12.76 14.27 -35.24
N GLN A 523 13.61 14.76 -36.13
CA GLN A 523 13.48 14.52 -37.57
C GLN A 523 13.59 13.04 -37.92
N MET A 524 14.54 12.31 -37.31
CA MET A 524 14.68 10.88 -37.50
C MET A 524 13.41 10.11 -37.09
N VAL A 525 12.81 10.46 -35.95
CA VAL A 525 11.57 9.83 -35.46
C VAL A 525 10.37 10.16 -36.35
N LEU A 526 10.26 11.41 -36.82
CA LEU A 526 9.17 11.82 -37.73
C LEU A 526 9.23 11.08 -39.07
N ASN A 527 10.43 10.82 -39.58
CA ASN A 527 10.67 10.13 -40.84
C ASN A 527 10.52 8.60 -40.74
N PHE A 528 10.54 8.04 -39.53
CA PHE A 528 10.39 6.60 -39.33
C PHE A 528 8.93 6.17 -39.46
N ASP A 529 8.67 5.15 -40.27
CA ASP A 529 7.33 4.63 -40.52
C ASP A 529 7.23 3.15 -40.19
N THR A 530 6.09 2.74 -39.62
CA THR A 530 5.83 1.36 -39.23
C THR A 530 4.35 1.05 -39.29
N LYS A 531 4.03 -0.18 -39.70
CA LYS A 531 2.68 -0.73 -39.67
C LYS A 531 2.37 -1.45 -38.35
N ASP A 532 3.34 -1.53 -37.44
CA ASP A 532 3.14 -2.13 -36.13
C ASP A 532 2.55 -1.12 -35.13
N PRO A 533 1.36 -1.39 -34.55
CA PRO A 533 0.74 -0.46 -33.61
C PRO A 533 1.55 -0.27 -32.32
N LEU A 534 2.19 -1.30 -31.79
CA LEU A 534 2.93 -1.19 -30.53
C LEU A 534 4.17 -0.32 -30.70
N ILE A 535 4.91 -0.50 -31.81
CA ILE A 535 6.07 0.32 -32.14
C ILE A 535 5.63 1.75 -32.50
N LEU A 536 4.53 1.92 -33.24
CA LEU A 536 3.99 3.25 -33.55
C LEU A 536 3.64 4.03 -32.27
N SER A 537 3.08 3.38 -31.25
CA SER A 537 2.85 4.02 -29.96
C SER A 537 4.15 4.52 -29.30
N CYS A 538 5.25 3.78 -29.43
CA CYS A 538 6.57 4.22 -28.95
C CYS A 538 7.07 5.43 -29.75
N VAL A 539 6.94 5.40 -31.07
CA VAL A 539 7.27 6.53 -31.95
C VAL A 539 6.52 7.81 -31.54
N LEU A 540 5.21 7.73 -31.31
CA LEU A 540 4.40 8.88 -30.87
C LEU A 540 4.83 9.44 -29.51
N THR A 541 5.23 8.54 -28.59
CA THR A 541 5.76 8.93 -27.28
C THR A 541 7.08 9.68 -27.45
N ASN A 542 7.98 9.18 -28.31
CA ASN A 542 9.26 9.83 -28.62
C ASN A 542 9.07 11.20 -29.31
N VAL A 543 8.09 11.33 -30.22
CA VAL A 543 7.69 12.63 -30.78
C VAL A 543 7.24 13.58 -29.69
N SER A 544 6.39 13.13 -28.76
CA SER A 544 5.91 13.96 -27.64
C SER A 544 7.02 14.34 -26.67
N ALA A 545 7.99 13.44 -26.42
CA ALA A 545 9.15 13.69 -25.58
C ALA A 545 10.10 14.72 -26.20
N LEU A 546 10.33 14.65 -27.52
CA LEU A 546 11.19 15.57 -28.28
C LEU A 546 10.46 16.86 -28.73
N PHE A 547 9.14 16.96 -28.53
CA PHE A 547 8.35 18.13 -28.87
C PHE A 547 8.87 19.46 -28.30
N PRO A 548 9.43 19.56 -27.07
CA PRO A 548 9.97 20.80 -26.55
C PRO A 548 11.01 21.48 -27.47
N PHE A 549 11.73 20.70 -28.30
CA PHE A 549 12.68 21.27 -29.28
C PHE A 549 12.00 22.07 -30.41
N VAL A 550 10.73 21.78 -30.72
CA VAL A 550 9.94 22.53 -31.72
C VAL A 550 9.79 24.00 -31.33
N THR A 551 9.89 24.35 -30.04
CA THR A 551 9.89 25.75 -29.60
C THR A 551 11.06 26.57 -30.17
N TYR A 552 12.17 25.93 -30.50
CA TYR A 552 13.34 26.57 -31.12
C TYR A 552 13.31 26.52 -32.65
N ARG A 553 12.63 25.51 -33.24
CA ARG A 553 12.43 25.38 -34.69
C ARG A 553 10.96 25.07 -35.01
N PRO A 554 10.07 26.09 -35.00
CA PRO A 554 8.64 25.90 -35.25
C PRO A 554 8.29 25.34 -36.64
N GLU A 555 9.25 25.36 -37.57
CA GLU A 555 9.15 24.79 -38.92
C GLU A 555 8.71 23.31 -38.94
N PHE A 556 9.02 22.55 -37.88
CA PHE A 556 8.67 21.12 -37.78
C PHE A 556 7.21 20.87 -37.34
N LEU A 557 6.49 21.90 -36.90
CA LEU A 557 5.13 21.75 -36.37
C LEU A 557 4.14 21.10 -37.36
N PRO A 558 4.12 21.42 -38.67
CA PRO A 558 3.27 20.74 -39.63
C PRO A 558 3.59 19.25 -39.79
N GLN A 559 4.87 18.87 -39.80
CA GLN A 559 5.29 17.46 -39.87
C GLN A 559 4.86 16.70 -38.62
N VAL A 560 5.01 17.30 -37.43
CA VAL A 560 4.54 16.72 -36.18
C VAL A 560 3.04 16.44 -36.25
N PHE A 561 2.23 17.43 -36.66
CA PHE A 561 0.79 17.23 -36.81
C PHE A 561 0.45 16.20 -37.88
N SER A 562 1.16 16.18 -39.01
CA SER A 562 0.98 15.14 -40.02
C SER A 562 1.16 13.75 -39.42
N LYS A 563 2.21 13.54 -38.61
CA LYS A 563 2.45 12.26 -37.94
C LYS A 563 1.33 11.94 -36.94
N LEU A 564 0.99 12.88 -36.05
CA LEU A 564 -0.05 12.66 -35.03
C LEU A 564 -1.43 12.38 -35.65
N PHE A 565 -1.91 13.19 -36.59
CA PHE A 565 -3.22 13.00 -37.22
C PHE A 565 -3.28 11.74 -38.09
N SER A 566 -2.20 11.39 -38.80
CA SER A 566 -2.16 10.11 -39.53
C SER A 566 -2.32 8.90 -38.60
N SER A 567 -1.78 8.99 -37.37
CA SER A 567 -1.96 7.96 -36.35
C SER A 567 -3.35 7.94 -35.70
N VAL A 568 -4.11 9.05 -35.73
CA VAL A 568 -5.51 9.07 -35.27
C VAL A 568 -6.40 8.21 -36.17
N THR A 569 -6.11 8.17 -37.47
CA THR A 569 -6.82 7.34 -38.46
C THR A 569 -6.12 6.03 -38.77
N PHE A 570 -5.20 5.59 -37.90
CA PHE A 570 -4.42 4.37 -38.12
C PHE A 570 -5.29 3.10 -38.13
N GLU A 571 -5.03 2.22 -39.10
CA GLU A 571 -5.72 0.96 -39.35
C GLU A 571 -4.72 -0.05 -39.95
N THR A 572 -4.76 -1.32 -39.53
CA THR A 572 -3.79 -2.35 -39.96
C THR A 572 -4.30 -3.23 -41.11
N VAL A 573 -5.62 -3.27 -41.36
CA VAL A 573 -6.27 -4.08 -42.40
C VAL A 573 -7.26 -3.17 -43.15
N GLU A 574 -7.35 -3.32 -44.47
CA GLU A 574 -8.38 -2.62 -45.26
C GLU A 574 -9.79 -2.93 -44.72
N GLU A 575 -10.59 -1.87 -44.62
CA GLU A 575 -11.87 -1.79 -43.92
C GLU A 575 -12.77 -3.01 -44.19
N SER A 576 -13.30 -3.64 -43.13
CA SER A 576 -14.46 -4.58 -43.09
C SER A 576 -14.22 -6.08 -42.83
N LYS A 577 -12.98 -6.60 -42.72
CA LYS A 577 -12.77 -8.06 -42.55
C LYS A 577 -12.71 -8.57 -41.10
N ALA A 578 -12.29 -7.75 -40.14
CA ALA A 578 -12.16 -8.12 -38.72
C ALA A 578 -12.33 -6.90 -37.80
N PRO A 579 -12.82 -7.08 -36.55
CA PRO A 579 -12.90 -6.00 -35.58
C PRO A 579 -11.50 -5.49 -35.20
N ARG A 580 -11.39 -4.17 -34.96
CA ARG A 580 -10.13 -3.54 -34.52
C ARG A 580 -9.57 -4.20 -33.27
N THR A 581 -8.25 -4.33 -33.22
CA THR A 581 -7.50 -4.90 -32.10
C THR A 581 -7.34 -3.88 -30.96
N ARG A 582 -7.00 -4.36 -29.75
CA ARG A 582 -6.74 -3.46 -28.62
C ARG A 582 -5.54 -2.55 -28.86
N ALA A 583 -4.49 -3.03 -29.53
CA ALA A 583 -3.31 -2.25 -29.86
C ALA A 583 -3.61 -1.07 -30.80
N VAL A 584 -4.37 -1.29 -31.89
CA VAL A 584 -4.76 -0.20 -32.82
C VAL A 584 -5.57 0.87 -32.10
N ARG A 585 -6.55 0.47 -31.27
CA ARG A 585 -7.29 1.41 -30.44
C ARG A 585 -6.38 2.20 -29.49
N ASN A 586 -5.37 1.56 -28.91
CA ASN A 586 -4.44 2.22 -28.00
C ASN A 586 -3.59 3.27 -28.73
N VAL A 587 -3.09 3.00 -29.94
CA VAL A 587 -2.33 3.96 -30.75
C VAL A 587 -3.15 5.19 -31.09
N ARG A 588 -4.37 5.01 -31.60
CA ARG A 588 -5.26 6.12 -31.98
C ARG A 588 -5.56 7.01 -30.78
N ARG A 589 -5.84 6.38 -29.62
CA ARG A 589 -6.01 7.10 -28.35
C ARG A 589 -4.74 7.81 -27.91
N HIS A 590 -3.57 7.19 -28.09
CA HIS A 590 -2.27 7.80 -27.77
C HIS A 590 -2.02 9.04 -28.65
N ALA A 591 -2.33 8.98 -29.94
CA ALA A 591 -2.24 10.10 -30.86
C ALA A 591 -3.16 11.25 -30.44
N CYS A 592 -4.44 10.98 -30.16
CA CYS A 592 -5.37 11.97 -29.61
C CYS A 592 -4.86 12.61 -28.32
N SER A 593 -4.32 11.80 -27.40
CA SER A 593 -3.74 12.30 -26.14
C SER A 593 -2.52 13.19 -26.37
N SER A 594 -1.66 12.83 -27.32
CA SER A 594 -0.48 13.62 -27.72
C SER A 594 -0.89 14.97 -28.32
N ILE A 595 -1.96 15.00 -29.14
CA ILE A 595 -2.53 16.24 -29.67
C ILE A 595 -3.06 17.12 -28.52
N ILE A 596 -3.82 16.57 -27.58
CA ILE A 596 -4.30 17.31 -26.39
C ILE A 596 -3.12 17.87 -25.59
N LYS A 597 -2.10 17.05 -25.30
CA LYS A 597 -0.91 17.46 -24.54
C LYS A 597 -0.19 18.61 -25.24
N THR A 598 0.02 18.50 -26.55
CA THR A 598 0.63 19.54 -27.38
C THR A 598 -0.17 20.83 -27.33
N CYS A 599 -1.50 20.75 -27.51
CA CYS A 599 -2.38 21.92 -27.49
C CYS A 599 -2.50 22.55 -26.10
N ARG A 600 -2.34 21.77 -25.01
CA ARG A 600 -2.38 22.28 -23.64
C ARG A 600 -1.07 22.95 -23.23
N ASP A 601 0.05 22.31 -23.52
CA ASP A 601 1.37 22.70 -23.00
C ASP A 601 2.03 23.78 -23.88
N TYR A 602 1.70 23.82 -25.18
CA TYR A 602 2.28 24.74 -26.15
C TYR A 602 1.23 25.49 -26.99
N PRO A 603 0.20 26.08 -26.38
CA PRO A 603 -0.94 26.62 -27.10
C PRO A 603 -0.56 27.83 -27.99
N GLN A 604 0.48 28.57 -27.64
CA GLN A 604 1.03 29.68 -28.42
C GLN A 604 1.65 29.26 -29.76
N LEU A 605 2.21 28.05 -29.85
CA LEU A 605 2.80 27.52 -31.09
C LEU A 605 1.73 27.05 -32.07
N VAL A 606 0.62 26.54 -31.54
CA VAL A 606 -0.44 25.92 -32.34
C VAL A 606 -1.52 26.91 -32.76
N LEU A 607 -1.74 27.99 -31.99
CA LEU A 607 -2.74 29.02 -32.27
C LEU A 607 -2.70 29.59 -33.71
N PRO A 608 -1.52 29.91 -34.30
CA PRO A 608 -1.47 30.39 -35.68
C PRO A 608 -2.01 29.41 -36.72
N ASN A 609 -2.05 28.11 -36.38
CA ASN A 609 -2.53 27.04 -37.24
C ASN A 609 -3.95 26.58 -36.86
N PHE A 610 -4.67 27.35 -36.03
CA PHE A 610 -5.99 26.95 -35.51
C PHE A 610 -7.00 26.65 -36.63
N ASP A 611 -7.10 27.51 -37.64
CA ASP A 611 -8.08 27.32 -38.72
C ASP A 611 -7.84 26.03 -39.51
N MET A 612 -6.56 25.68 -39.74
CA MET A 612 -6.18 24.43 -40.39
C MET A 612 -6.58 23.22 -39.53
N LEU A 613 -6.27 23.26 -38.24
CA LEU A 613 -6.60 22.18 -37.29
C LEU A 613 -8.11 22.02 -37.13
N TYR A 614 -8.84 23.13 -37.00
CA TYR A 614 -10.29 23.14 -36.90
C TYR A 614 -10.95 22.53 -38.13
N ASN A 615 -10.54 22.95 -39.33
CA ASN A 615 -11.07 22.41 -40.58
C ASN A 615 -10.75 20.92 -40.74
N HIS A 616 -9.55 20.48 -40.38
CA HIS A 616 -9.17 19.07 -40.46
C HIS A 616 -9.98 18.20 -39.49
N VAL A 617 -10.15 18.65 -38.23
CA VAL A 617 -11.01 17.94 -37.26
C VAL A 617 -12.47 17.93 -37.75
N LYS A 618 -13.00 19.03 -38.28
CA LYS A 618 -14.36 19.08 -38.85
C LYS A 618 -14.55 18.09 -39.99
N GLN A 619 -13.54 17.91 -40.85
CA GLN A 619 -13.54 16.88 -41.90
C GLN A 619 -13.56 15.47 -41.30
N LEU A 620 -12.73 15.19 -40.28
CA LEU A 620 -12.72 13.89 -39.60
C LEU A 620 -14.04 13.58 -38.89
N LEU A 621 -14.72 14.59 -38.36
CA LEU A 621 -16.03 14.47 -37.72
C LEU A 621 -17.18 14.31 -38.72
N SER A 622 -17.00 14.68 -40.00
CA SER A 622 -18.06 14.62 -41.00
C SER A 622 -18.51 13.19 -41.33
N ASN A 623 -17.58 12.23 -41.26
CA ASN A 623 -17.92 10.81 -41.31
C ASN A 623 -18.19 10.28 -39.89
N GLU A 624 -19.46 9.97 -39.60
CA GLU A 624 -19.87 9.54 -38.26
C GLU A 624 -19.20 8.23 -37.81
N LEU A 625 -18.82 7.35 -38.74
CA LEU A 625 -18.32 6.00 -38.44
C LEU A 625 -16.79 5.88 -38.40
N LEU A 626 -16.06 6.90 -38.87
CA LEU A 626 -14.60 6.86 -38.99
C LEU A 626 -13.88 6.86 -37.62
N LEU A 627 -14.33 7.70 -36.70
CA LEU A 627 -13.69 7.89 -35.39
C LEU A 627 -14.56 7.33 -34.26
N THR A 628 -13.91 6.82 -33.21
CA THR A 628 -14.61 6.47 -31.98
C THR A 628 -15.06 7.72 -31.22
N GLN A 629 -16.07 7.60 -30.36
CA GLN A 629 -16.60 8.73 -29.59
C GLN A 629 -15.53 9.41 -28.74
N MET A 630 -14.65 8.62 -28.11
CA MET A 630 -13.54 9.15 -27.33
C MET A 630 -12.52 9.89 -28.21
N GLU A 631 -12.21 9.39 -29.41
CA GLU A 631 -11.30 10.05 -30.36
C GLU A 631 -11.89 11.40 -30.81
N LYS A 632 -13.18 11.42 -31.20
CA LYS A 632 -13.88 12.65 -31.58
C LYS A 632 -13.80 13.70 -30.47
N CYS A 633 -14.18 13.31 -29.25
CA CYS A 633 -14.23 14.24 -28.13
C CYS A 633 -12.83 14.67 -27.69
N ALA A 634 -11.81 13.82 -27.81
CA ALA A 634 -10.43 14.20 -27.53
C ALA A 634 -9.92 15.27 -28.51
N LEU A 635 -10.26 15.18 -29.79
CA LEU A 635 -9.95 16.23 -30.76
C LEU A 635 -10.73 17.52 -30.47
N MET A 636 -12.01 17.41 -30.06
CA MET A 636 -12.79 18.57 -29.61
C MET A 636 -12.15 19.23 -28.38
N GLU A 637 -11.70 18.44 -27.38
CA GLU A 637 -10.96 18.95 -26.22
C GLU A 637 -9.68 19.71 -26.65
N ALA A 638 -8.94 19.18 -27.63
CA ALA A 638 -7.76 19.86 -28.16
C ALA A 638 -8.12 21.20 -28.79
N LEU A 639 -9.20 21.28 -29.59
CA LEU A 639 -9.65 22.54 -30.18
C LEU A 639 -10.08 23.57 -29.12
N VAL A 640 -10.77 23.13 -28.06
CA VAL A 640 -11.15 23.99 -26.92
C VAL A 640 -9.90 24.54 -26.21
N LEU A 641 -8.86 23.72 -26.04
CA LEU A 641 -7.61 24.17 -25.43
C LEU A 641 -6.91 25.26 -26.26
N ILE A 642 -6.97 25.17 -27.59
CA ILE A 642 -6.41 26.22 -28.47
C ILE A 642 -7.27 27.48 -28.40
N SER A 643 -8.61 27.34 -28.39
CA SER A 643 -9.53 28.49 -28.36
C SER A 643 -9.40 29.30 -27.06
N ASN A 644 -9.01 28.67 -25.94
CA ASN A 644 -8.68 29.38 -24.70
C ASN A 644 -7.59 30.47 -24.92
N GLN A 645 -6.66 30.29 -25.87
CA GLN A 645 -5.65 31.30 -26.20
C GLN A 645 -6.14 32.45 -27.08
N PHE A 646 -7.40 32.45 -27.51
CA PHE A 646 -7.98 33.69 -28.02
C PHE A 646 -8.02 34.79 -26.96
N LYS A 647 -8.06 34.41 -25.66
CA LYS A 647 -8.15 35.31 -24.51
C LYS A 647 -9.24 36.37 -24.69
N ASN A 648 -10.35 35.99 -25.30
CA ASN A 648 -11.48 36.86 -25.60
C ASN A 648 -12.79 36.09 -25.42
N TYR A 649 -13.64 36.59 -24.54
CA TYR A 649 -14.87 35.92 -24.13
C TYR A 649 -15.82 35.67 -25.33
N GLU A 650 -16.12 36.71 -26.12
CA GLU A 650 -17.08 36.60 -27.23
C GLU A 650 -16.57 35.67 -28.33
N ARG A 651 -15.28 35.75 -28.66
CA ARG A 651 -14.68 34.88 -29.69
C ARG A 651 -14.73 33.40 -29.28
N GLN A 652 -14.44 33.11 -28.00
CA GLN A 652 -14.54 31.75 -27.48
C GLN A 652 -16.00 31.28 -27.43
N LYS A 653 -16.92 32.14 -27.00
CA LYS A 653 -18.36 31.84 -26.94
C LYS A 653 -18.88 31.40 -28.30
N VAL A 654 -18.68 32.21 -29.35
CA VAL A 654 -19.15 31.91 -30.70
C VAL A 654 -18.57 30.59 -31.22
N PHE A 655 -17.27 30.35 -30.98
CA PHE A 655 -16.61 29.11 -31.37
C PHE A 655 -17.22 27.89 -30.68
N LEU A 656 -17.46 27.97 -29.37
CA LEU A 656 -18.02 26.86 -28.59
C LEU A 656 -19.47 26.57 -28.96
N GLU A 657 -20.26 27.60 -29.27
CA GLU A 657 -21.61 27.45 -29.80
C GLU A 657 -21.62 26.74 -31.15
N GLU A 658 -20.73 27.10 -32.08
CA GLU A 658 -20.58 26.39 -33.36
C GLU A 658 -20.13 24.95 -33.15
N LEU A 659 -19.14 24.72 -32.28
CA LEU A 659 -18.60 23.39 -32.00
C LEU A 659 -19.64 22.46 -31.36
N MET A 660 -20.50 23.00 -30.48
CA MET A 660 -21.51 22.25 -29.73
C MET A 660 -22.88 22.20 -30.42
N ALA A 661 -23.10 22.94 -31.50
CA ALA A 661 -24.38 22.93 -32.23
C ALA A 661 -24.85 21.52 -32.65
N PRO A 662 -23.99 20.62 -33.17
CA PRO A 662 -24.39 19.24 -33.48
C PRO A 662 -24.81 18.45 -32.23
N VAL A 663 -24.11 18.66 -31.11
CA VAL A 663 -24.42 18.01 -29.82
C VAL A 663 -25.76 18.52 -29.29
N ALA A 664 -25.99 19.83 -29.35
CA ALA A 664 -27.24 20.45 -28.92
C ALA A 664 -28.43 19.93 -29.75
N SER A 665 -28.28 19.80 -31.07
CA SER A 665 -29.34 19.28 -31.94
C SER A 665 -29.76 17.85 -31.60
N ILE A 666 -28.81 16.98 -31.22
CA ILE A 666 -29.10 15.60 -30.83
C ILE A 666 -29.70 15.58 -29.41
N TRP A 667 -29.04 16.27 -28.48
CA TRP A 667 -29.36 16.23 -27.05
C TRP A 667 -30.70 16.88 -26.70
N LEU A 668 -31.08 17.96 -27.40
CA LEU A 668 -32.32 18.71 -27.17
C LEU A 668 -33.47 18.28 -28.09
N SER A 669 -33.29 17.22 -28.88
CA SER A 669 -34.37 16.65 -29.69
C SER A 669 -35.47 16.07 -28.79
N GLU A 670 -36.72 16.15 -29.23
CA GLU A 670 -37.88 15.64 -28.48
C GLU A 670 -37.77 14.14 -28.22
N ASP A 671 -37.31 13.38 -29.22
CA ASP A 671 -37.06 11.94 -29.11
C ASP A 671 -36.02 11.63 -28.03
N MET A 672 -34.89 12.36 -28.02
CA MET A 672 -33.85 12.17 -27.00
C MET A 672 -34.37 12.57 -25.61
N HIS A 673 -35.10 13.68 -25.49
CA HIS A 673 -35.68 14.09 -24.20
C HIS A 673 -36.58 12.99 -23.60
N ARG A 674 -37.40 12.34 -24.43
CA ARG A 674 -38.22 11.20 -24.02
C ARG A 674 -37.35 9.99 -23.61
N VAL A 675 -36.34 9.65 -24.40
CA VAL A 675 -35.39 8.56 -24.11
C VAL A 675 -34.66 8.78 -22.78
N LEU A 676 -34.28 10.01 -22.45
CA LEU A 676 -33.55 10.31 -21.22
C LEU A 676 -34.48 10.38 -19.99
N SER A 677 -35.80 10.53 -20.18
CA SER A 677 -36.77 10.72 -19.10
C SER A 677 -37.54 9.44 -18.73
N ASP A 678 -37.81 8.57 -19.71
CA ASP A 678 -38.57 7.33 -19.52
C ASP A 678 -37.63 6.11 -19.53
N VAL A 679 -37.70 5.31 -18.46
CA VAL A 679 -36.85 4.13 -18.26
C VAL A 679 -37.07 3.08 -19.36
N ASP A 680 -38.31 2.88 -19.81
CA ASP A 680 -38.62 1.87 -20.83
C ASP A 680 -38.13 2.31 -22.21
N ALA A 681 -38.30 3.58 -22.55
CA ALA A 681 -37.74 4.18 -23.76
C ALA A 681 -36.20 4.14 -23.76
N PHE A 682 -35.57 4.37 -22.62
CA PHE A 682 -34.11 4.26 -22.44
C PHE A 682 -33.60 2.83 -22.69
N ILE A 683 -34.25 1.83 -22.09
CA ILE A 683 -33.92 0.41 -22.26
C ILE A 683 -33.98 0.02 -23.75
N ALA A 684 -35.06 0.41 -24.45
CA ALA A 684 -35.24 0.14 -25.87
C ALA A 684 -34.20 0.88 -26.75
N TYR A 685 -33.87 2.12 -26.42
CA TYR A 685 -32.87 2.90 -27.15
C TYR A 685 -31.46 2.30 -27.06
N VAL A 686 -31.07 1.84 -25.86
CA VAL A 686 -29.78 1.19 -25.58
C VAL A 686 -29.75 -0.26 -26.07
N GLY A 687 -30.90 -0.93 -26.12
CA GLY A 687 -31.08 -2.31 -26.57
C GLY A 687 -30.86 -3.37 -25.49
N ALA A 688 -31.12 -3.05 -24.22
CA ALA A 688 -30.95 -3.97 -23.09
C ALA A 688 -32.08 -5.02 -22.97
N ASP A 689 -33.14 -4.89 -23.75
CA ASP A 689 -34.33 -5.75 -23.84
C ASP A 689 -34.22 -6.86 -24.91
N ARG A 690 -33.10 -6.96 -25.62
CA ARG A 690 -32.90 -7.91 -26.71
C ARG A 690 -32.58 -9.32 -26.22
N LYS A 691 -33.36 -10.30 -26.69
CA LYS A 691 -33.27 -11.72 -26.30
C LYS A 691 -32.26 -12.55 -27.12
N SER A 692 -32.01 -12.17 -28.38
CA SER A 692 -31.00 -12.82 -29.25
C SER A 692 -29.93 -11.81 -29.65
N CYS A 693 -28.67 -12.13 -29.34
CA CYS A 693 -27.51 -11.35 -29.75
C CYS A 693 -26.80 -12.08 -30.90
N ASP A 694 -27.37 -12.04 -32.11
CA ASP A 694 -26.72 -12.65 -33.27
C ASP A 694 -25.45 -11.86 -33.65
N PRO A 695 -24.26 -12.50 -33.68
CA PRO A 695 -22.98 -11.79 -33.93
C PRO A 695 -22.85 -11.18 -35.33
N GLY A 696 -23.74 -11.52 -36.27
CA GLY A 696 -23.66 -11.17 -37.69
C GLY A 696 -24.64 -10.11 -38.20
N LEU A 697 -25.55 -9.59 -37.36
CA LEU A 697 -26.47 -8.49 -37.75
C LEU A 697 -25.92 -7.16 -37.24
N GLU A 698 -25.90 -6.13 -38.09
CA GLU A 698 -25.55 -4.76 -37.70
C GLU A 698 -26.37 -4.37 -36.46
N ASP A 699 -25.70 -4.10 -35.33
CA ASP A 699 -26.35 -3.73 -34.07
C ASP A 699 -26.79 -2.26 -34.12
N PRO A 700 -28.06 -1.94 -34.41
CA PRO A 700 -28.50 -0.56 -34.59
C PRO A 700 -28.51 0.18 -33.24
N CYS A 701 -28.73 -0.55 -32.14
CA CYS A 701 -28.64 -0.03 -30.78
C CYS A 701 -27.19 0.35 -30.42
N GLY A 702 -26.20 -0.20 -31.11
CA GLY A 702 -24.79 0.19 -31.04
C GLY A 702 -24.56 1.64 -31.42
N LEU A 703 -25.19 2.11 -32.49
CA LEU A 703 -25.06 3.49 -32.93
C LEU A 703 -25.79 4.45 -31.98
N ASN A 704 -26.96 4.05 -31.47
CA ASN A 704 -27.74 4.83 -30.49
C ASN A 704 -26.94 5.11 -29.21
N ARG A 705 -26.41 4.08 -28.56
CA ARG A 705 -25.57 4.24 -27.35
C ARG A 705 -24.28 5.00 -27.61
N ALA A 706 -23.73 4.88 -28.82
CA ALA A 706 -22.58 5.65 -29.26
C ALA A 706 -22.90 7.14 -29.42
N ARG A 707 -24.06 7.51 -29.99
CA ARG A 707 -24.52 8.91 -30.10
C ARG A 707 -24.78 9.54 -28.73
N MET A 708 -25.40 8.80 -27.81
CA MET A 708 -25.58 9.26 -26.43
C MET A 708 -24.24 9.48 -25.73
N SER A 709 -23.32 8.52 -25.86
CA SER A 709 -21.96 8.64 -25.31
C SER A 709 -21.24 9.86 -25.90
N PHE A 710 -21.35 10.10 -27.20
CA PHE A 710 -20.75 11.26 -27.87
C PHE A 710 -21.20 12.58 -27.24
N CYS A 711 -22.51 12.73 -26.98
CA CYS A 711 -23.04 13.94 -26.36
C CYS A 711 -22.46 14.14 -24.96
N VAL A 712 -22.51 13.10 -24.12
CA VAL A 712 -21.98 13.16 -22.74
C VAL A 712 -20.47 13.45 -22.72
N TYR A 713 -19.67 12.78 -23.56
CA TYR A 713 -18.24 13.06 -23.67
C TYR A 713 -17.94 14.48 -24.14
N SER A 714 -18.73 15.01 -25.09
CA SER A 714 -18.54 16.37 -25.62
C SER A 714 -18.86 17.42 -24.56
N ILE A 715 -19.97 17.27 -23.83
CA ILE A 715 -20.35 18.14 -22.71
C ILE A 715 -19.24 18.12 -21.66
N LEU A 716 -18.75 16.93 -21.28
CA LEU A 716 -17.66 16.78 -20.33
C LEU A 716 -16.37 17.44 -20.83
N GLY A 717 -16.00 17.21 -22.09
CA GLY A 717 -14.79 17.78 -22.70
C GLY A 717 -14.80 19.31 -22.66
N VAL A 718 -15.90 19.95 -23.06
CA VAL A 718 -16.04 21.41 -23.06
C VAL A 718 -16.01 21.98 -21.65
N VAL A 719 -16.79 21.44 -20.71
CA VAL A 719 -16.83 21.92 -19.32
C VAL A 719 -15.47 21.77 -18.64
N LYS A 720 -14.76 20.68 -18.92
CA LYS A 720 -13.44 20.37 -18.34
C LYS A 720 -12.32 21.24 -18.88
N ARG A 721 -12.40 21.69 -20.14
CA ARG A 721 -11.27 22.35 -20.85
C ARG A 721 -11.44 23.85 -21.02
N THR A 722 -12.66 24.37 -21.09
CA THR A 722 -12.88 25.81 -21.29
C THR A 722 -12.45 26.58 -20.05
N CYS A 723 -11.60 27.58 -20.21
CA CYS A 723 -11.18 28.44 -19.11
C CYS A 723 -10.91 29.88 -19.56
N TRP A 724 -11.04 30.81 -18.61
CA TRP A 724 -10.57 32.18 -18.77
C TRP A 724 -9.04 32.26 -18.56
N PRO A 725 -8.39 33.36 -19.00
CA PRO A 725 -6.96 33.58 -18.79
C PRO A 725 -6.58 33.57 -17.30
N THR A 726 -5.43 32.97 -16.97
CA THR A 726 -4.92 32.95 -15.59
C THR A 726 -4.46 34.34 -15.12
N ASP A 727 -3.97 35.18 -16.04
CA ASP A 727 -3.63 36.56 -15.73
C ASP A 727 -4.89 37.44 -15.64
N LEU A 728 -4.99 38.23 -14.56
CA LEU A 728 -6.17 39.04 -14.27
C LEU A 728 -6.37 40.18 -15.27
N GLU A 729 -5.29 40.79 -15.76
CA GLU A 729 -5.38 41.90 -16.71
C GLU A 729 -5.78 41.39 -18.11
N GLU A 730 -5.25 40.24 -18.52
CA GLU A 730 -5.72 39.53 -19.72
C GLU A 730 -7.21 39.14 -19.60
N ALA A 731 -7.64 38.65 -18.43
CA ALA A 731 -9.03 38.31 -18.18
C ALA A 731 -9.97 39.52 -18.25
N LYS A 732 -9.55 40.68 -17.72
CA LYS A 732 -10.30 41.95 -17.84
C LYS A 732 -10.36 42.42 -19.29
N ALA A 733 -9.22 42.47 -19.99
CA ALA A 733 -9.14 42.90 -21.38
C ALA A 733 -9.97 42.00 -22.31
N GLY A 734 -10.00 40.70 -22.02
CA GLY A 734 -10.79 39.71 -22.73
C GLY A 734 -12.29 39.71 -22.39
N GLY A 735 -12.74 40.51 -21.41
CA GLY A 735 -14.14 40.61 -21.01
C GLY A 735 -14.65 39.43 -20.17
N PHE A 736 -13.78 38.74 -19.43
CA PHE A 736 -14.16 37.61 -18.57
C PHE A 736 -14.58 38.03 -17.15
N VAL A 737 -14.16 39.21 -16.68
CA VAL A 737 -14.51 39.70 -15.34
C VAL A 737 -15.83 40.47 -15.41
N VAL A 738 -16.84 40.00 -14.65
CA VAL A 738 -18.18 40.63 -14.59
C VAL A 738 -18.39 41.48 -13.35
N GLY A 739 -17.60 41.27 -12.29
CA GLY A 739 -17.74 41.97 -11.03
C GLY A 739 -16.73 41.51 -9.99
N TYR A 740 -16.98 41.87 -8.72
CA TYR A 740 -16.15 41.49 -7.58
C TYR A 740 -17.03 41.03 -6.42
N THR A 741 -16.54 40.06 -5.64
CA THR A 741 -17.21 39.62 -4.40
C THR A 741 -17.10 40.71 -3.32
N PRO A 742 -17.88 40.62 -2.22
CA PRO A 742 -17.76 41.54 -1.09
C PRO A 742 -16.35 41.58 -0.47
N SER A 743 -15.59 40.50 -0.64
CA SER A 743 -14.20 40.36 -0.18
C SER A 743 -13.17 40.94 -1.16
N GLY A 744 -13.61 41.47 -2.31
CA GLY A 744 -12.75 42.04 -3.35
C GLY A 744 -12.17 41.04 -4.35
N ASN A 745 -12.62 39.78 -4.36
CA ASN A 745 -12.16 38.78 -5.33
C ASN A 745 -12.88 38.95 -6.67
N PRO A 746 -12.21 38.79 -7.83
CA PRO A 746 -12.84 38.91 -9.13
C PRO A 746 -13.88 37.80 -9.36
N ILE A 747 -15.00 38.15 -9.98
CA ILE A 747 -16.04 37.23 -10.43
C ILE A 747 -15.87 37.03 -11.94
N PHE A 748 -15.68 35.79 -12.35
CA PHE A 748 -15.48 35.41 -13.74
C PHE A 748 -16.75 34.80 -14.34
N ARG A 749 -16.88 34.92 -15.66
CA ARG A 749 -17.88 34.19 -16.46
C ARG A 749 -17.19 33.25 -17.44
N ASN A 750 -17.78 32.08 -17.66
CA ASN A 750 -17.24 31.09 -18.59
C ASN A 750 -17.94 31.17 -19.96
N PRO A 751 -17.20 31.21 -21.09
CA PRO A 751 -17.80 31.20 -22.43
C PRO A 751 -18.70 30.00 -22.72
N CYS A 752 -18.51 28.86 -22.05
CA CYS A 752 -19.37 27.69 -22.25
C CYS A 752 -20.67 27.73 -21.45
N THR A 753 -20.84 28.63 -20.47
CA THR A 753 -21.96 28.61 -19.52
C THR A 753 -23.32 28.53 -20.23
N GLU A 754 -23.58 29.46 -21.16
CA GLU A 754 -24.89 29.57 -21.82
C GLU A 754 -25.26 28.29 -22.57
N GLN A 755 -24.28 27.66 -23.22
CA GLN A 755 -24.50 26.44 -23.98
C GLN A 755 -24.69 25.22 -23.08
N ILE A 756 -23.92 25.10 -21.99
CA ILE A 756 -23.97 23.95 -21.09
C ILE A 756 -25.22 23.97 -20.22
N LEU A 757 -25.67 25.13 -19.74
CA LEU A 757 -26.89 25.25 -18.95
C LEU A 757 -28.13 24.79 -19.74
N LYS A 758 -28.18 25.03 -21.06
CA LYS A 758 -29.26 24.49 -21.93
C LYS A 758 -29.32 22.96 -21.94
N LEU A 759 -28.20 22.27 -21.67
CA LEU A 759 -28.09 20.81 -21.72
C LEU A 759 -28.27 20.15 -20.34
N LEU A 760 -28.28 20.95 -19.26
CA LEU A 760 -28.26 20.48 -17.88
C LEU A 760 -29.52 19.68 -17.51
N ASP A 761 -30.71 20.11 -17.95
CA ASP A 761 -31.97 19.45 -17.60
C ASP A 761 -32.03 18.00 -18.12
N ASN A 762 -31.61 17.80 -19.37
CA ASN A 762 -31.53 16.48 -20.00
C ASN A 762 -30.42 15.62 -19.38
N LEU A 763 -29.33 16.23 -18.89
CA LEU A 763 -28.31 15.52 -18.13
C LEU A 763 -28.86 15.02 -16.79
N LEU A 764 -29.59 15.86 -16.06
CA LEU A 764 -30.24 15.46 -14.81
C LEU A 764 -31.32 14.40 -15.05
N ALA A 765 -32.05 14.48 -16.17
CA ALA A 765 -32.98 13.43 -16.60
C ALA A 765 -32.28 12.09 -16.81
N LEU A 766 -31.17 12.07 -17.55
CA LEU A 766 -30.37 10.87 -17.75
C LEU A 766 -29.86 10.29 -16.42
N ILE A 767 -29.32 11.13 -15.53
CA ILE A 767 -28.82 10.71 -14.21
C ILE A 767 -29.95 10.07 -13.39
N ARG A 768 -31.13 10.68 -13.39
CA ARG A 768 -32.31 10.16 -12.68
C ARG A 768 -32.76 8.81 -13.24
N THR A 769 -32.82 8.67 -14.56
CA THR A 769 -33.17 7.41 -15.23
C THR A 769 -32.14 6.32 -14.94
N HIS A 770 -30.86 6.64 -15.01
CA HIS A 770 -29.77 5.69 -14.74
C HIS A 770 -29.77 5.24 -13.27
N ASN A 771 -29.94 6.15 -12.30
CA ASN A 771 -30.06 5.79 -10.89
C ASN A 771 -31.29 4.91 -10.61
N THR A 772 -32.42 5.20 -11.27
CA THR A 772 -33.64 4.39 -11.18
C THR A 772 -33.47 2.99 -11.75
N LEU A 773 -32.62 2.81 -12.77
CA LEU A 773 -32.35 1.51 -13.41
C LEU A 773 -31.75 0.47 -12.45
N TYR A 774 -31.09 0.90 -11.37
CA TYR A 774 -30.56 0.01 -10.33
C TYR A 774 -31.65 -0.56 -9.40
N ALA A 775 -32.90 -0.09 -9.49
CA ALA A 775 -33.99 -0.66 -8.73
C ALA A 775 -34.26 -2.10 -9.22
N PRO A 776 -34.44 -3.11 -8.33
CA PRO A 776 -34.59 -4.51 -8.71
C PRO A 776 -35.70 -4.76 -9.74
N GLU A 777 -36.82 -4.05 -9.62
CA GLU A 777 -37.96 -4.09 -10.53
C GLU A 777 -37.62 -3.58 -11.95
N MET A 778 -36.71 -2.61 -12.07
CA MET A 778 -36.26 -2.08 -13.36
C MET A 778 -35.15 -2.93 -13.96
N LEU A 779 -34.26 -3.46 -13.13
CA LEU A 779 -33.20 -4.38 -13.55
C LEU A 779 -33.81 -5.67 -14.14
N ALA A 780 -34.92 -6.15 -13.57
CA ALA A 780 -35.67 -7.30 -14.07
C ALA A 780 -36.31 -7.09 -15.48
N LYS A 781 -36.38 -5.84 -15.97
CA LYS A 781 -36.86 -5.54 -17.33
C LYS A 781 -35.80 -5.81 -18.40
N MET A 782 -34.52 -5.97 -18.02
CA MET A 782 -33.46 -6.35 -18.96
C MET A 782 -33.65 -7.80 -19.43
N ALA A 783 -33.25 -8.08 -20.67
CA ALA A 783 -33.24 -9.44 -21.18
C ALA A 783 -32.18 -10.30 -20.46
N GLU A 784 -32.39 -11.61 -20.45
CA GLU A 784 -31.53 -12.62 -19.81
C GLU A 784 -30.01 -12.41 -20.03
N PRO A 785 -29.50 -12.17 -21.26
CA PRO A 785 -28.06 -11.97 -21.49
C PRO A 785 -27.49 -10.66 -20.92
N PHE A 786 -28.33 -9.71 -20.52
CA PHE A 786 -27.95 -8.38 -20.03
C PHE A 786 -28.33 -8.13 -18.57
N THR A 787 -28.82 -9.14 -17.86
CA THR A 787 -29.11 -9.07 -16.41
C THR A 787 -27.92 -8.59 -15.57
N LYS A 788 -26.69 -8.93 -16.00
CA LYS A 788 -25.43 -8.51 -15.36
C LYS A 788 -24.80 -7.26 -15.99
N ALA A 789 -25.54 -6.50 -16.82
CA ALA A 789 -24.98 -5.35 -17.53
C ALA A 789 -24.63 -4.17 -16.61
N LEU A 790 -25.21 -4.11 -15.40
CA LEU A 790 -24.90 -3.09 -14.39
C LEU A 790 -23.84 -3.55 -13.38
N ASP A 791 -23.48 -4.84 -13.39
CA ASP A 791 -22.48 -5.40 -12.48
C ASP A 791 -21.09 -4.81 -12.73
N MET A 792 -20.25 -4.95 -11.71
CA MET A 792 -18.85 -4.55 -11.74
C MET A 792 -18.05 -5.39 -12.75
N LEU A 793 -17.15 -4.75 -13.50
CA LEU A 793 -16.32 -5.43 -14.49
C LEU A 793 -15.31 -6.35 -13.80
N GLU A 794 -15.00 -7.50 -14.40
CA GLU A 794 -14.06 -8.46 -13.79
C GLU A 794 -12.66 -7.86 -13.59
N ALA A 795 -12.19 -7.02 -14.53
CA ALA A 795 -10.93 -6.30 -14.40
C ALA A 795 -10.93 -5.33 -13.19
N GLU A 796 -12.06 -4.71 -12.88
CA GLU A 796 -12.19 -3.85 -11.70
C GLU A 796 -12.17 -4.70 -10.42
N LYS A 797 -12.77 -5.90 -10.42
CA LYS A 797 -12.79 -6.80 -9.26
C LYS A 797 -11.38 -7.26 -8.92
N SER A 798 -10.63 -7.74 -9.91
CA SER A 798 -9.22 -8.14 -9.73
C SER A 798 -8.38 -6.97 -9.22
N ALA A 799 -8.59 -5.76 -9.74
CA ALA A 799 -7.87 -4.57 -9.29
C ALA A 799 -8.16 -4.22 -7.82
N ILE A 800 -9.41 -4.31 -7.37
CA ILE A 800 -9.79 -4.03 -5.98
C ILE A 800 -9.26 -5.09 -5.02
N LEU A 801 -9.25 -6.37 -5.43
CA LEU A 801 -8.69 -7.47 -4.65
C LEU A 801 -7.16 -7.48 -4.62
N GLY A 802 -6.50 -6.60 -5.37
CA GLY A 802 -5.04 -6.57 -5.49
C GLY A 802 -4.46 -7.74 -6.28
N LEU A 803 -5.30 -8.44 -7.05
CA LEU A 803 -4.88 -9.54 -7.92
C LEU A 803 -4.24 -8.97 -9.19
N PRO A 804 -3.12 -9.54 -9.65
CA PRO A 804 -2.51 -9.16 -10.92
C PRO A 804 -3.50 -9.29 -12.09
N GLN A 805 -3.41 -8.35 -13.03
CA GLN A 805 -4.23 -8.39 -14.25
C GLN A 805 -3.69 -9.45 -15.23
N PRO A 806 -4.58 -10.14 -15.97
CA PRO A 806 -4.16 -11.18 -16.90
C PRO A 806 -3.29 -10.60 -18.03
N LEU A 807 -2.18 -11.28 -18.34
CA LEU A 807 -1.33 -10.94 -19.47
C LEU A 807 -2.02 -11.36 -20.77
N LEU A 808 -2.42 -10.36 -21.58
CA LEU A 808 -3.12 -10.57 -22.85
C LEU A 808 -2.31 -10.00 -24.01
N GLU A 809 -2.14 -10.78 -25.07
CA GLU A 809 -1.54 -10.30 -26.32
C GLU A 809 -2.45 -9.24 -26.97
N LEU A 810 -1.93 -8.02 -27.15
CA LEU A 810 -2.75 -6.85 -27.50
C LEU A 810 -3.08 -6.79 -29.00
N ASN A 811 -2.27 -7.46 -29.81
CA ASN A 811 -2.43 -7.50 -31.26
C ASN A 811 -3.48 -8.52 -31.72
N ASP A 812 -3.69 -9.61 -30.99
CA ASP A 812 -4.70 -10.63 -31.33
C ASP A 812 -5.99 -10.53 -30.49
N SER A 813 -5.99 -9.69 -29.44
CA SER A 813 -7.15 -9.56 -28.56
C SER A 813 -8.18 -8.57 -29.11
N PRO A 814 -9.46 -8.99 -29.28
CA PRO A 814 -10.53 -8.06 -29.61
C PRO A 814 -10.72 -7.04 -28.49
N VAL A 815 -11.19 -5.85 -28.87
CA VAL A 815 -11.44 -4.75 -27.91
C VAL A 815 -12.39 -5.18 -26.78
N TYR A 816 -13.44 -5.92 -27.13
CA TYR A 816 -14.40 -6.53 -26.19
C TYR A 816 -14.47 -8.03 -26.45
N LYS A 817 -14.39 -8.84 -25.40
CA LYS A 817 -14.53 -10.30 -25.54
C LYS A 817 -16.00 -10.70 -25.70
N THR A 818 -16.91 -9.97 -25.05
CA THR A 818 -18.36 -10.25 -25.08
C THR A 818 -19.18 -8.98 -25.29
N VAL A 819 -20.43 -9.15 -25.76
CA VAL A 819 -21.41 -8.04 -25.85
C VAL A 819 -21.80 -7.52 -24.47
N LEU A 820 -21.84 -8.39 -23.46
CA LEU A 820 -22.08 -8.03 -22.07
C LEU A 820 -20.99 -7.10 -21.52
N GLU A 821 -19.71 -7.43 -21.73
CA GLU A 821 -18.57 -6.58 -21.31
C GLU A 821 -18.66 -5.18 -21.95
N ARG A 822 -19.11 -5.11 -23.21
CA ARG A 822 -19.34 -3.84 -23.91
C ARG A 822 -20.45 -3.01 -23.24
N MET A 823 -21.56 -3.64 -22.84
CA MET A 823 -22.64 -2.95 -22.13
C MET A 823 -22.25 -2.53 -20.72
N GLN A 824 -21.55 -3.39 -19.97
CA GLN A 824 -21.00 -3.06 -18.65
C GLN A 824 -20.08 -1.84 -18.72
N ARG A 825 -19.15 -1.81 -19.70
CA ARG A 825 -18.26 -0.66 -19.87
C ARG A 825 -19.01 0.60 -20.29
N PHE A 826 -20.06 0.48 -21.12
CA PHE A 826 -20.91 1.60 -21.50
C PHE A 826 -21.61 2.20 -20.28
N PHE A 827 -22.35 1.40 -19.49
CA PHE A 827 -23.03 1.90 -18.30
C PHE A 827 -22.05 2.47 -17.27
N CYS A 828 -20.93 1.77 -17.05
CA CYS A 828 -19.87 2.22 -16.16
C CYS A 828 -19.39 3.63 -16.52
N THR A 829 -18.95 3.79 -17.77
CA THR A 829 -18.36 5.04 -18.24
C THR A 829 -19.41 6.15 -18.36
N LEU A 830 -20.64 5.82 -18.77
CA LEU A 830 -21.74 6.78 -18.85
C LEU A 830 -22.10 7.35 -17.48
N TYR A 831 -22.24 6.47 -16.48
CA TYR A 831 -22.55 6.85 -15.11
C TYR A 831 -21.50 7.82 -14.55
N GLU A 832 -20.23 7.43 -14.61
CA GLU A 832 -19.13 8.23 -14.10
C GLU A 832 -18.99 9.57 -14.84
N ASN A 833 -19.11 9.57 -16.17
CA ASN A 833 -19.00 10.80 -16.95
C ASN A 833 -20.11 11.81 -16.64
N CYS A 834 -21.34 11.35 -16.38
CA CYS A 834 -22.43 12.26 -15.99
C CYS A 834 -22.10 12.98 -14.68
N PHE A 835 -21.57 12.26 -13.70
CA PHE A 835 -21.13 12.84 -12.43
C PHE A 835 -19.85 13.67 -12.57
N HIS A 836 -18.93 13.33 -13.48
CA HIS A 836 -17.81 14.19 -13.84
C HIS A 836 -18.27 15.55 -14.40
N ILE A 837 -19.32 15.58 -15.22
CA ILE A 837 -19.87 16.85 -15.73
C ILE A 837 -20.36 17.70 -14.56
N LEU A 838 -21.20 17.15 -13.68
CA LEU A 838 -21.71 17.90 -12.52
C LEU A 838 -20.59 18.32 -11.56
N GLY A 839 -19.59 17.47 -11.33
CA GLY A 839 -18.44 17.77 -10.48
C GLY A 839 -17.53 18.86 -11.06
N LYS A 840 -17.43 18.98 -12.38
CA LYS A 840 -16.66 20.04 -13.06
C LYS A 840 -17.49 21.29 -13.34
N ALA A 841 -18.82 21.20 -13.33
CA ALA A 841 -19.71 22.34 -13.58
C ALA A 841 -19.49 23.48 -12.57
N GLY A 842 -19.40 23.14 -11.27
CA GLY A 842 -19.11 24.09 -10.19
C GLY A 842 -17.81 24.91 -10.39
N PRO A 843 -16.62 24.29 -10.45
CA PRO A 843 -15.37 25.02 -10.65
C PRO A 843 -15.27 25.71 -12.03
N SER A 844 -15.95 25.20 -13.06
CA SER A 844 -15.89 25.76 -14.42
C SER A 844 -16.75 27.01 -14.60
N MET A 845 -17.98 27.01 -14.08
CA MET A 845 -18.97 28.09 -14.28
C MET A 845 -19.25 28.91 -13.01
N GLN A 846 -18.76 28.46 -11.85
CA GLN A 846 -18.87 29.16 -10.56
C GLN A 846 -20.30 29.65 -10.26
N GLN A 847 -20.49 30.96 -10.10
CA GLN A 847 -21.75 31.58 -9.68
C GLN A 847 -22.89 31.20 -10.63
N ASP A 848 -22.65 31.19 -11.94
CA ASP A 848 -23.69 30.92 -12.94
C ASP A 848 -24.32 29.52 -12.76
N PHE A 849 -23.53 28.54 -12.29
CA PHE A 849 -24.03 27.22 -11.94
C PHE A 849 -24.68 27.19 -10.56
N TYR A 850 -24.03 27.76 -9.55
CA TYR A 850 -24.53 27.74 -8.17
C TYR A 850 -25.82 28.56 -7.96
N THR A 851 -26.14 29.49 -8.86
CA THR A 851 -27.38 30.27 -8.84
C THR A 851 -28.50 29.71 -9.72
N VAL A 852 -28.35 28.51 -10.30
CA VAL A 852 -29.43 27.84 -11.03
C VAL A 852 -30.65 27.67 -10.12
N GLU A 853 -31.83 27.99 -10.64
CA GLU A 853 -33.08 27.94 -9.87
C GLU A 853 -33.34 26.54 -9.30
N HIS A 854 -33.54 26.47 -7.99
CA HIS A 854 -33.82 25.23 -7.26
C HIS A 854 -32.77 24.11 -7.46
N LEU A 855 -31.50 24.46 -7.72
CA LEU A 855 -30.44 23.49 -7.98
C LEU A 855 -30.34 22.37 -6.93
N ALA A 856 -30.43 22.70 -5.63
CA ALA A 856 -30.38 21.72 -4.55
C ALA A 856 -31.47 20.65 -4.70
N THR A 857 -32.71 21.07 -4.97
CA THR A 857 -33.87 20.21 -5.15
C THR A 857 -33.76 19.37 -6.43
N GLN A 858 -33.22 19.95 -7.50
CA GLN A 858 -32.98 19.22 -8.75
C GLN A 858 -31.91 18.13 -8.59
N LEU A 859 -30.83 18.42 -7.87
CA LEU A 859 -29.78 17.44 -7.56
C LEU A 859 -30.32 16.34 -6.65
N LEU A 860 -31.06 16.67 -5.58
CA LEU A 860 -31.69 15.68 -4.70
C LEU A 860 -32.65 14.76 -5.44
N SER A 861 -33.49 15.30 -6.34
CA SER A 861 -34.46 14.52 -7.11
C SER A 861 -33.89 13.76 -8.31
N SER A 862 -32.60 13.96 -8.63
CA SER A 862 -31.96 13.31 -9.79
C SER A 862 -30.73 12.48 -9.41
N ALA A 863 -29.71 13.11 -8.83
CA ALA A 863 -28.46 12.46 -8.43
C ALA A 863 -28.64 11.53 -7.23
N PHE A 864 -29.53 11.87 -6.29
CA PHE A 864 -29.72 11.14 -5.03
C PHE A 864 -31.06 10.39 -4.95
N VAL A 865 -31.70 10.14 -6.09
CA VAL A 865 -33.06 9.57 -6.17
C VAL A 865 -33.17 8.14 -5.61
N ASN A 866 -32.16 7.29 -5.83
CA ASN A 866 -32.20 5.87 -5.43
C ASN A 866 -30.87 5.40 -4.79
N LEU A 867 -30.41 6.09 -3.74
CA LEU A 867 -29.15 5.71 -3.08
C LEU A 867 -29.18 4.28 -2.49
N ASN A 868 -30.36 3.80 -2.07
CA ASN A 868 -30.54 2.48 -1.46
C ASN A 868 -30.07 1.33 -2.36
N ASN A 869 -30.40 1.37 -3.66
CA ASN A 869 -30.04 0.31 -4.59
C ASN A 869 -28.73 0.55 -5.34
N ILE A 870 -28.15 1.75 -5.27
CA ILE A 870 -26.85 2.03 -5.90
C ILE A 870 -25.76 1.23 -5.16
N PRO A 871 -24.92 0.45 -5.84
CA PRO A 871 -23.88 -0.37 -5.22
C PRO A 871 -22.66 0.45 -4.80
N ASP A 872 -21.83 -0.12 -3.91
CA ASP A 872 -20.67 0.57 -3.32
C ASP A 872 -19.64 1.02 -4.38
N TYR A 873 -19.44 0.22 -5.43
CA TYR A 873 -18.54 0.53 -6.54
C TYR A 873 -19.03 1.68 -7.45
N ARG A 874 -20.30 2.10 -7.36
CA ARG A 874 -20.86 3.27 -8.05
C ARG A 874 -20.97 4.48 -7.14
N LEU A 875 -21.34 4.24 -5.88
CA LEU A 875 -21.45 5.30 -4.88
C LEU A 875 -20.09 5.95 -4.60
N ARG A 876 -19.01 5.18 -4.51
CA ARG A 876 -17.67 5.73 -4.27
C ARG A 876 -17.23 6.71 -5.38
N PRO A 877 -17.24 6.36 -6.68
CA PRO A 877 -17.00 7.33 -7.76
C PRO A 877 -17.90 8.56 -7.68
N MET A 878 -19.21 8.40 -7.44
CA MET A 878 -20.16 9.51 -7.30
C MET A 878 -19.73 10.50 -6.21
N LEU A 879 -19.33 10.02 -5.03
CA LEU A 879 -18.85 10.87 -3.94
C LEU A 879 -17.55 11.59 -4.31
N ARG A 880 -16.57 10.85 -4.86
CA ARG A 880 -15.23 11.38 -5.19
C ARG A 880 -15.25 12.41 -6.32
N VAL A 881 -16.03 12.12 -7.36
CA VAL A 881 -15.98 12.86 -8.63
C VAL A 881 -17.00 14.00 -8.66
N PHE A 882 -18.15 13.85 -7.99
CA PHE A 882 -19.20 14.85 -7.99
C PHE A 882 -19.32 15.58 -6.66
N VAL A 883 -19.61 14.88 -5.57
CA VAL A 883 -19.94 15.54 -4.28
C VAL A 883 -18.75 16.30 -3.73
N LYS A 884 -17.56 15.68 -3.70
CA LYS A 884 -16.35 16.31 -3.17
C LYS A 884 -15.99 17.60 -3.93
N PRO A 885 -15.90 17.64 -5.28
CA PRO A 885 -15.69 18.89 -6.01
C PRO A 885 -16.83 19.89 -5.87
N LEU A 886 -18.10 19.45 -5.90
CA LEU A 886 -19.25 20.35 -5.76
C LEU A 886 -19.16 21.19 -4.49
N VAL A 887 -18.76 20.56 -3.38
CA VAL A 887 -18.66 21.19 -2.07
C VAL A 887 -17.40 22.04 -1.95
N LEU A 888 -16.23 21.52 -2.34
CA LEU A 888 -14.94 22.21 -2.18
C LEU A 888 -14.84 23.49 -3.03
N PHE A 889 -15.53 23.54 -4.17
CA PHE A 889 -15.53 24.71 -5.05
C PHE A 889 -16.75 25.62 -4.86
N CYS A 890 -17.63 25.33 -3.89
CA CYS A 890 -18.78 26.17 -3.61
C CYS A 890 -18.37 27.43 -2.84
N PRO A 891 -18.77 28.65 -3.29
CA PRO A 891 -18.54 29.87 -2.53
C PRO A 891 -19.31 29.89 -1.19
N PRO A 892 -18.78 30.54 -0.14
CA PRO A 892 -19.42 30.58 1.17
C PRO A 892 -20.84 31.15 1.18
N GLU A 893 -21.15 32.05 0.24
CA GLU A 893 -22.47 32.66 0.08
C GLU A 893 -23.57 31.63 -0.25
N HIS A 894 -23.19 30.49 -0.84
CA HIS A 894 -24.12 29.46 -1.30
C HIS A 894 -24.11 28.20 -0.42
N TYR A 895 -23.33 28.16 0.66
CA TYR A 895 -23.28 27.01 1.57
C TYR A 895 -24.64 26.65 2.15
N GLU A 896 -25.35 27.63 2.70
CA GLU A 896 -26.67 27.39 3.31
C GLU A 896 -27.76 27.08 2.28
N ALA A 897 -27.66 27.67 1.09
CA ALA A 897 -28.67 27.52 0.04
C ALA A 897 -28.60 26.16 -0.67
N LEU A 898 -27.40 25.64 -0.89
CA LEU A 898 -27.16 24.43 -1.70
C LEU A 898 -26.51 23.30 -0.91
N VAL A 899 -25.42 23.58 -0.20
CA VAL A 899 -24.53 22.55 0.36
C VAL A 899 -25.16 21.90 1.59
N SER A 900 -25.66 22.69 2.54
CA SER A 900 -26.30 22.18 3.76
C SER A 900 -27.49 21.24 3.47
N PRO A 901 -28.46 21.62 2.59
CA PRO A 901 -29.60 20.75 2.26
C PRO A 901 -29.25 19.43 1.58
N ILE A 902 -28.11 19.37 0.86
CA ILE A 902 -27.64 18.14 0.21
C ILE A 902 -26.85 17.27 1.19
N LEU A 903 -25.89 17.88 1.91
CA LEU A 903 -24.97 17.13 2.77
C LEU A 903 -25.64 16.52 4.00
N GLY A 904 -26.67 17.17 4.55
CA GLY A 904 -27.38 16.63 5.72
C GLY A 904 -27.98 15.25 5.47
N PRO A 905 -28.94 15.09 4.54
CA PRO A 905 -29.51 13.79 4.19
C PRO A 905 -28.47 12.80 3.70
N LEU A 906 -27.47 13.26 2.94
CA LEU A 906 -26.42 12.41 2.40
C LEU A 906 -25.55 11.79 3.50
N PHE A 907 -25.05 12.58 4.46
CA PHE A 907 -24.23 12.05 5.55
C PHE A 907 -25.03 11.13 6.47
N THR A 908 -26.29 11.45 6.74
CA THR A 908 -27.19 10.55 7.49
C THR A 908 -27.34 9.20 6.77
N TYR A 909 -27.57 9.22 5.47
CA TYR A 909 -27.66 8.00 4.67
C TYR A 909 -26.35 7.19 4.67
N LEU A 910 -25.21 7.86 4.42
CA LEU A 910 -23.90 7.23 4.40
C LEU A 910 -23.54 6.59 5.74
N HIS A 911 -23.86 7.27 6.84
CA HIS A 911 -23.71 6.73 8.19
C HIS A 911 -24.50 5.43 8.38
N MET A 912 -25.78 5.44 8.01
CA MET A 912 -26.67 4.29 8.16
C MET A 912 -26.19 3.10 7.33
N ARG A 913 -25.87 3.34 6.05
CA ARG A 913 -25.36 2.32 5.12
C ARG A 913 -24.05 1.71 5.62
N LEU A 914 -23.07 2.54 6.00
CA LEU A 914 -21.79 2.07 6.50
C LEU A 914 -21.94 1.29 7.81
N SER A 915 -22.76 1.79 8.74
CA SER A 915 -22.99 1.11 10.02
C SER A 915 -23.63 -0.27 9.82
N GLN A 916 -24.61 -0.39 8.91
CA GLN A 916 -25.22 -1.68 8.57
C GLN A 916 -24.21 -2.64 7.92
N LYS A 917 -23.44 -2.18 6.93
CA LYS A 917 -22.42 -2.99 6.24
C LYS A 917 -21.32 -3.46 7.20
N TRP A 918 -20.81 -2.55 8.04
CA TRP A 918 -19.81 -2.89 9.06
C TRP A 918 -20.36 -3.82 10.14
N HIS A 919 -21.64 -3.73 10.48
CA HIS A 919 -22.28 -4.68 11.38
C HIS A 919 -22.26 -6.10 10.80
N VAL A 920 -22.61 -6.27 9.52
CA VAL A 920 -22.56 -7.55 8.82
C VAL A 920 -21.13 -8.11 8.79
N ILE A 921 -20.13 -7.30 8.40
CA ILE A 921 -18.72 -7.70 8.37
C ILE A 921 -18.23 -8.14 9.77
N ASN A 922 -18.58 -7.38 10.81
CA ASN A 922 -18.17 -7.68 12.18
C ASN A 922 -18.84 -8.95 12.75
N GLN A 923 -20.09 -9.22 12.40
CA GLN A 923 -20.79 -10.44 12.83
C GLN A 923 -20.17 -11.70 12.23
N ARG A 924 -19.79 -11.67 10.95
CA ARG A 924 -19.21 -12.84 10.26
C ARG A 924 -17.86 -13.25 10.85
N SER A 925 -17.04 -12.27 11.21
CA SER A 925 -15.77 -12.50 11.91
C SER A 925 -15.92 -13.21 13.28
N LEU A 926 -17.11 -13.26 13.86
CA LEU A 926 -17.39 -13.97 15.13
C LEU A 926 -17.96 -15.39 14.90
N LEU A 927 -18.47 -15.68 13.70
CA LEU A 927 -19.21 -16.90 13.37
C LEU A 927 -18.45 -17.88 12.46
N CYS A 928 -17.25 -17.52 11.96
CA CYS A 928 -16.40 -18.44 11.20
C CYS A 928 -15.97 -19.66 12.05
N GLY A 929 -16.83 -20.67 12.06
CA GLY A 929 -16.62 -21.99 12.64
C GLY A 929 -17.52 -23.04 12.03
N GLU A 930 -18.73 -22.71 11.55
CA GLU A 930 -19.68 -23.70 11.05
C GLU A 930 -20.55 -23.09 9.93
N ASP A 931 -20.61 -23.79 8.78
CA ASP A 931 -21.51 -23.63 7.61
C ASP A 931 -20.84 -23.16 6.30
N GLU A 932 -20.23 -24.12 5.59
CA GLU A 932 -19.93 -24.02 4.15
C GLU A 932 -21.14 -24.52 3.35
N THR A 933 -21.79 -23.64 2.58
CA THR A 933 -22.69 -24.03 1.48
C THR A 933 -22.06 -23.73 0.13
N ALA A 934 -22.37 -24.61 -0.81
CA ALA A 934 -21.74 -24.79 -2.11
C ALA A 934 -22.08 -23.70 -3.13
N ASP A 935 -21.39 -22.56 -3.07
CA ASP A 935 -21.10 -21.74 -4.26
C ASP A 935 -19.64 -21.97 -4.68
N GLU A 936 -19.35 -21.92 -5.98
CA GLU A 936 -17.97 -21.91 -6.45
C GLU A 936 -17.34 -20.54 -6.11
N ASN A 937 -16.42 -20.55 -5.15
CA ASN A 937 -15.54 -19.43 -4.75
C ASN A 937 -16.16 -18.29 -3.88
N PRO A 938 -16.88 -18.61 -2.78
CA PRO A 938 -17.55 -17.62 -1.91
C PRO A 938 -16.56 -16.68 -1.21
N GLU A 939 -15.34 -17.14 -0.95
CA GLU A 939 -14.27 -16.40 -0.26
C GLU A 939 -13.84 -15.14 -1.05
N SER A 940 -13.75 -15.23 -2.38
CA SER A 940 -13.34 -14.10 -3.23
C SER A 940 -14.43 -13.03 -3.34
N GLN A 941 -15.70 -13.43 -3.37
CA GLN A 941 -16.84 -12.50 -3.45
C GLN A 941 -17.06 -11.78 -2.12
N GLU A 942 -16.94 -12.49 -0.99
CA GLU A 942 -17.01 -11.88 0.33
C GLU A 942 -15.89 -10.87 0.56
N MET A 943 -14.65 -11.23 0.21
CA MET A 943 -13.51 -10.33 0.33
C MET A 943 -13.66 -9.08 -0.54
N LEU A 944 -14.25 -9.23 -1.74
CA LEU A 944 -14.54 -8.10 -2.63
C LEU A 944 -15.54 -7.13 -2.00
N GLU A 945 -16.64 -7.63 -1.43
CA GLU A 945 -17.65 -6.81 -0.76
C GLU A 945 -17.06 -6.09 0.46
N GLU A 946 -16.25 -6.78 1.27
CA GLU A 946 -15.56 -6.16 2.41
C GLU A 946 -14.63 -5.04 1.94
N GLN A 947 -13.83 -5.29 0.90
CA GLN A 947 -12.89 -4.31 0.38
C GLN A 947 -13.59 -3.10 -0.23
N LEU A 948 -14.72 -3.30 -0.92
CA LEU A 948 -15.57 -2.21 -1.40
C LEU A 948 -16.10 -1.33 -0.26
N VAL A 949 -16.55 -1.94 0.84
CA VAL A 949 -17.01 -1.21 2.04
C VAL A 949 -15.86 -0.44 2.69
N ARG A 950 -14.66 -1.02 2.79
CA ARG A 950 -13.46 -0.32 3.28
C ARG A 950 -13.12 0.89 2.42
N MET A 951 -13.09 0.73 1.10
CA MET A 951 -12.81 1.84 0.17
C MET A 951 -13.88 2.94 0.23
N LEU A 952 -15.17 2.57 0.29
CA LEU A 952 -16.26 3.52 0.46
C LEU A 952 -16.14 4.25 1.81
N THR A 953 -15.80 3.53 2.88
CA THR A 953 -15.58 4.13 4.22
C THR A 953 -14.48 5.18 4.16
N ARG A 954 -13.34 4.87 3.53
CA ARG A 954 -12.23 5.81 3.35
C ARG A 954 -12.65 7.06 2.58
N GLU A 955 -13.41 6.90 1.49
CA GLU A 955 -13.91 8.03 0.70
C GLU A 955 -14.89 8.90 1.49
N VAL A 956 -15.81 8.30 2.26
CA VAL A 956 -16.75 9.04 3.10
C VAL A 956 -16.03 9.79 4.22
N MET A 957 -15.05 9.17 4.88
CA MET A 957 -14.26 9.84 5.92
C MET A 957 -13.41 10.97 5.32
N ASP A 958 -12.83 10.76 4.14
CA ASP A 958 -12.09 11.79 3.42
C ASP A 958 -12.98 12.97 3.05
N LEU A 959 -14.17 12.71 2.47
CA LEU A 959 -15.17 13.72 2.15
C LEU A 959 -15.55 14.54 3.39
N ILE A 960 -15.88 13.90 4.52
CA ILE A 960 -16.22 14.61 5.76
C ILE A 960 -15.03 15.44 6.26
N THR A 961 -13.82 14.89 6.18
CA THR A 961 -12.60 15.58 6.63
C THR A 961 -12.35 16.85 5.82
N VAL A 962 -12.40 16.78 4.48
CA VAL A 962 -12.15 17.96 3.64
C VAL A 962 -13.28 19.00 3.72
N CYS A 963 -14.52 18.59 4.04
CA CYS A 963 -15.62 19.52 4.27
C CYS A 963 -15.43 20.32 5.56
N CYS A 964 -14.89 19.70 6.62
CA CYS A 964 -14.90 20.26 7.97
C CYS A 964 -13.55 20.77 8.47
N VAL A 965 -12.41 20.32 7.92
CA VAL A 965 -11.08 20.52 8.52
C VAL A 965 -10.11 21.19 7.55
N SER A 966 -9.41 22.23 8.02
CA SER A 966 -8.31 22.87 7.29
C SER A 966 -6.96 22.31 7.75
N LYS A 967 -6.09 21.96 6.80
CA LYS A 967 -4.67 21.71 7.05
C LYS A 967 -3.90 23.03 6.92
N LYS A 968 -3.37 23.58 8.03
CA LYS A 968 -2.39 24.68 7.97
C LYS A 968 -1.13 24.18 7.25
N GLY A 969 -0.95 24.57 5.99
CA GLY A 969 0.24 24.23 5.20
C GLY A 969 0.09 24.19 3.68
N ALA A 970 -1.12 24.27 3.12
CA ALA A 970 -1.31 24.39 1.67
C ALA A 970 -1.80 25.79 1.33
N ASP A 971 -0.89 26.67 0.91
CA ASP A 971 -1.30 27.83 0.11
C ASP A 971 -2.10 27.30 -1.09
N HIS A 972 -3.33 27.79 -1.25
CA HIS A 972 -4.15 27.56 -2.43
C HIS A 972 -3.54 28.28 -3.64
N GLY A 973 -2.43 27.75 -4.14
CA GLY A 973 -1.89 28.05 -5.47
C GLY A 973 -2.67 27.28 -6.53
N THR A 974 -3.14 28.00 -7.54
CA THR A 974 -3.91 27.55 -8.71
C THR A 974 -3.14 26.56 -9.60
N ALA A 975 -2.94 25.32 -9.14
CA ALA A 975 -2.57 24.19 -9.98
C ALA A 975 -3.53 23.02 -9.74
N PRO A 976 -4.09 22.39 -10.79
CA PRO A 976 -4.92 21.21 -10.61
C PRO A 976 -4.06 20.06 -10.06
N PRO A 977 -4.58 19.24 -9.14
CA PRO A 977 -3.87 18.05 -8.68
C PRO A 977 -3.66 17.11 -9.87
N THR A 978 -2.39 16.85 -10.20
CA THR A 978 -2.02 15.75 -11.08
C THR A 978 -2.44 14.45 -10.42
N GLU A 979 -3.28 13.68 -11.11
CA GLU A 979 -3.70 12.33 -10.71
C GLU A 979 -2.47 11.45 -10.47
N GLY A 980 -2.27 11.07 -9.20
CA GLY A 980 -1.16 10.25 -8.72
C GLY A 980 -1.33 9.99 -7.23
N ASP A 981 -2.39 9.25 -6.88
CA ASP A 981 -2.59 8.70 -5.53
C ASP A 981 -1.63 7.52 -5.33
N ASP A 982 -0.36 7.76 -4.97
CA ASP A 982 0.54 6.68 -4.52
C ASP A 982 1.56 7.09 -3.44
N GLU A 983 1.64 8.38 -3.04
CA GLU A 983 2.63 8.83 -2.04
C GLU A 983 2.24 8.59 -0.56
N GLU A 984 1.03 8.11 -0.23
CA GLU A 984 0.61 7.95 1.18
C GLU A 984 1.14 6.67 1.89
N MET A 985 1.91 5.79 1.22
CA MET A 985 2.30 4.49 1.78
C MET A 985 3.56 4.48 2.67
N MET A 986 4.27 5.61 2.89
CA MET A 986 5.55 5.61 3.64
C MET A 986 5.71 6.67 4.75
N ALA A 987 4.65 7.39 5.14
CA ALA A 987 4.73 8.33 6.25
C ALA A 987 4.31 7.67 7.58
N THR A 988 5.25 6.96 8.23
CA THR A 988 5.13 6.55 9.65
C THR A 988 5.66 7.62 10.62
N GLU A 989 5.97 8.83 10.12
CA GLU A 989 6.41 9.94 10.95
C GLU A 989 5.27 10.48 11.80
N VAL A 990 5.33 10.21 13.10
CA VAL A 990 4.56 10.93 14.12
C VAL A 990 5.19 12.30 14.30
N ALA A 991 5.01 13.18 13.31
CA ALA A 991 5.15 14.61 13.55
C ALA A 991 3.96 15.05 14.44
N PRO A 992 4.17 15.86 15.49
CA PRO A 992 3.06 16.42 16.25
C PRO A 992 2.25 17.29 15.27
N SER A 993 1.02 16.89 14.95
CA SER A 993 0.22 17.63 13.98
C SER A 993 0.02 19.07 14.47
N ALA A 994 0.23 20.02 13.55
CA ALA A 994 -0.29 21.37 13.73
C ALA A 994 -1.79 21.25 14.05
N MET A 995 -2.26 21.96 15.09
CA MET A 995 -3.65 21.88 15.54
C MET A 995 -4.61 22.08 14.36
N ALA A 996 -5.28 21.01 13.95
CA ALA A 996 -6.31 21.05 12.93
C ALA A 996 -7.46 21.96 13.41
N GLU A 997 -7.89 22.89 12.57
CA GLU A 997 -8.98 23.82 12.85
C GLU A 997 -10.14 23.62 11.87
N LEU A 998 -11.32 23.98 12.33
CA LEU A 998 -12.57 23.78 11.61
C LEU A 998 -12.72 24.84 10.50
N THR A 999 -13.04 24.42 9.27
CA THR A 999 -13.25 25.31 8.11
C THR A 999 -14.50 26.17 8.31
N ASP A 1000 -14.66 27.23 7.51
CA ASP A 1000 -15.87 28.05 7.58
C ASP A 1000 -17.12 27.27 7.12
N LEU A 1001 -16.98 26.40 6.12
CA LEU A 1001 -18.03 25.43 5.76
C LEU A 1001 -18.34 24.50 6.94
N GLY A 1002 -17.32 23.93 7.59
CA GLY A 1002 -17.56 23.06 8.74
C GLY A 1002 -18.29 23.81 9.87
N LYS A 1003 -17.93 25.06 10.16
CA LYS A 1003 -18.64 25.88 11.17
C LYS A 1003 -20.08 26.12 10.74
N CYS A 1004 -20.33 26.29 9.45
CA CYS A 1004 -21.67 26.41 8.87
C CYS A 1004 -22.48 25.13 9.08
N LEU A 1005 -21.95 23.97 8.71
CA LEU A 1005 -22.61 22.66 8.86
C LEU A 1005 -22.90 22.32 10.32
N MET A 1006 -22.01 22.69 11.24
CA MET A 1006 -22.17 22.48 12.68
C MET A 1006 -23.27 23.33 13.32
N LYS A 1007 -23.84 24.33 12.62
CA LYS A 1007 -25.01 25.09 13.11
C LYS A 1007 -26.31 24.31 12.99
N HIS A 1008 -26.40 23.37 12.05
CA HIS A 1008 -27.58 22.55 11.83
C HIS A 1008 -27.54 21.31 12.71
N GLU A 1009 -28.57 21.11 13.53
CA GLU A 1009 -28.61 20.07 14.56
C GLU A 1009 -28.52 18.64 13.98
N ASP A 1010 -29.26 18.38 12.90
CA ASP A 1010 -29.26 17.07 12.23
C ASP A 1010 -27.90 16.73 11.62
N VAL A 1011 -27.27 17.72 10.97
CA VAL A 1011 -25.96 17.55 10.30
C VAL A 1011 -24.85 17.40 11.33
N CYS A 1012 -24.86 18.21 12.39
CA CYS A 1012 -23.96 18.10 13.52
C CYS A 1012 -24.02 16.71 14.15
N THR A 1013 -25.24 16.21 14.41
CA THR A 1013 -25.46 14.88 14.99
C THR A 1013 -24.93 13.78 14.07
N ALA A 1014 -25.28 13.82 12.78
CA ALA A 1014 -24.78 12.84 11.80
C ALA A 1014 -23.25 12.86 11.69
N LEU A 1015 -22.61 14.04 11.68
CA LEU A 1015 -21.16 14.20 11.62
C LEU A 1015 -20.46 13.64 12.86
N LEU A 1016 -20.93 13.99 14.06
CA LEU A 1016 -20.35 13.50 15.31
C LEU A 1016 -20.48 11.98 15.43
N ILE A 1017 -21.67 11.44 15.18
CA ILE A 1017 -21.89 9.99 15.29
C ILE A 1017 -21.03 9.27 14.25
N THR A 1018 -20.97 9.75 13.01
CA THR A 1018 -20.18 9.12 11.95
C THR A 1018 -18.69 9.12 12.28
N ALA A 1019 -18.14 10.27 12.68
CA ALA A 1019 -16.71 10.39 12.99
C ALA A 1019 -16.29 9.48 14.15
N PHE A 1020 -17.07 9.43 15.24
CA PHE A 1020 -16.72 8.63 16.41
C PHE A 1020 -17.04 7.13 16.23
N ASN A 1021 -18.12 6.78 15.52
CA ASN A 1021 -18.43 5.37 15.24
C ASN A 1021 -17.41 4.75 14.26
N SER A 1022 -16.79 5.58 13.40
CA SER A 1022 -15.73 5.13 12.48
C SER A 1022 -14.53 4.52 13.19
N LEU A 1023 -14.28 4.91 14.43
CA LEU A 1023 -13.16 4.39 15.23
C LEU A 1023 -13.31 2.90 15.56
N ALA A 1024 -14.54 2.37 15.54
CA ALA A 1024 -14.83 0.97 15.83
C ALA A 1024 -14.84 0.08 14.58
N TRP A 1025 -14.83 0.65 13.38
CA TRP A 1025 -14.84 -0.10 12.11
C TRP A 1025 -13.45 -0.68 11.81
N LYS A 1026 -13.36 -1.89 11.27
CA LYS A 1026 -12.07 -2.59 11.02
C LYS A 1026 -11.30 -2.02 9.81
N ASP A 1027 -11.07 -0.71 9.77
CA ASP A 1027 -10.18 -0.04 8.82
C ASP A 1027 -9.19 0.89 9.56
N THR A 1028 -7.98 0.39 9.78
CA THR A 1028 -6.95 1.08 10.58
C THR A 1028 -6.56 2.45 10.00
N LEU A 1029 -6.55 2.61 8.68
CA LEU A 1029 -6.17 3.87 8.03
C LEU A 1029 -7.20 4.98 8.28
N SER A 1030 -8.49 4.69 8.12
CA SER A 1030 -9.53 5.68 8.43
C SER A 1030 -9.53 6.03 9.91
N CYS A 1031 -9.37 5.06 10.81
CA CYS A 1031 -9.26 5.31 12.26
C CYS A 1031 -8.17 6.33 12.60
N GLN A 1032 -6.94 6.14 12.08
CA GLN A 1032 -5.84 7.08 12.33
C GLN A 1032 -6.14 8.48 11.77
N ARG A 1033 -6.65 8.56 10.54
CA ARG A 1033 -6.97 9.83 9.87
C ARG A 1033 -8.07 10.60 10.60
N THR A 1034 -9.18 9.95 10.93
CA THR A 1034 -10.33 10.60 11.61
C THR A 1034 -9.97 11.03 13.01
N THR A 1035 -9.22 10.21 13.75
CA THR A 1035 -8.77 10.54 15.12
C THR A 1035 -7.88 11.78 15.13
N THR A 1036 -6.90 11.85 14.23
CA THR A 1036 -5.89 12.93 14.22
C THR A 1036 -6.41 14.24 13.64
N GLN A 1037 -7.31 14.18 12.65
CA GLN A 1037 -7.72 15.36 11.88
C GLN A 1037 -9.15 15.82 12.20
N LEU A 1038 -10.09 14.92 12.51
CA LEU A 1038 -11.53 15.22 12.48
C LEU A 1038 -12.21 15.22 13.85
N CYS A 1039 -12.01 14.18 14.67
CA CYS A 1039 -12.79 13.98 15.90
C CYS A 1039 -12.65 15.14 16.91
N TRP A 1040 -11.43 15.64 17.12
CA TRP A 1040 -11.19 16.70 18.09
C TRP A 1040 -11.75 18.08 17.67
N PRO A 1041 -11.53 18.57 16.43
CA PRO A 1041 -12.16 19.81 15.97
C PRO A 1041 -13.69 19.80 16.10
N LEU A 1042 -14.34 18.70 15.70
CA LEU A 1042 -15.80 18.55 15.81
C LEU A 1042 -16.27 18.67 17.25
N LEU A 1043 -15.63 17.95 18.18
CA LEU A 1043 -15.99 18.00 19.59
C LEU A 1043 -15.75 19.41 20.17
N LYS A 1044 -14.60 20.02 19.87
CA LYS A 1044 -14.21 21.34 20.38
C LYS A 1044 -15.27 22.41 20.06
N GLN A 1045 -15.90 22.35 18.89
CA GLN A 1045 -16.93 23.29 18.48
C GLN A 1045 -18.23 23.17 19.30
N VAL A 1046 -18.57 21.96 19.77
CA VAL A 1046 -19.78 21.73 20.56
C VAL A 1046 -19.55 21.82 22.07
N LEU A 1047 -18.29 21.93 22.53
CA LEU A 1047 -17.94 22.09 23.95
C LEU A 1047 -18.52 23.38 24.59
N SER A 1048 -18.85 24.41 23.80
CA SER A 1048 -19.51 25.61 24.32
C SER A 1048 -21.01 25.42 24.57
N GLY A 1049 -21.63 24.39 24.00
CA GLY A 1049 -23.04 24.04 24.20
C GLY A 1049 -23.26 23.05 25.35
N THR A 1050 -24.53 22.77 25.66
CA THR A 1050 -24.92 21.74 26.64
C THR A 1050 -24.95 20.38 25.94
N LEU A 1051 -23.96 19.53 26.20
CA LEU A 1051 -23.99 18.14 25.75
C LEU A 1051 -24.88 17.31 26.68
N LEU A 1052 -25.69 16.42 26.10
CA LEU A 1052 -26.43 15.41 26.85
C LEU A 1052 -25.44 14.44 27.51
N ALA A 1053 -25.74 14.07 28.75
CA ALA A 1053 -24.98 13.13 29.55
C ALA A 1053 -24.71 11.80 28.80
N ASP A 1054 -25.76 11.22 28.21
CA ASP A 1054 -25.68 10.01 27.39
C ASP A 1054 -24.78 10.17 26.15
N ALA A 1055 -24.73 11.35 25.55
CA ALA A 1055 -23.85 11.61 24.41
C ALA A 1055 -22.37 11.63 24.82
N VAL A 1056 -22.07 12.18 26.00
CA VAL A 1056 -20.71 12.21 26.57
C VAL A 1056 -20.21 10.80 26.86
N THR A 1057 -21.05 9.95 27.47
CA THR A 1057 -20.69 8.55 27.74
C THR A 1057 -20.52 7.76 26.45
N TRP A 1058 -21.39 7.95 25.45
CA TRP A 1058 -21.27 7.30 24.15
C TRP A 1058 -19.99 7.69 23.40
N LEU A 1059 -19.67 8.99 23.31
CA LEU A 1059 -18.45 9.48 22.65
C LEU A 1059 -17.18 8.86 23.25
N PHE A 1060 -17.08 8.85 24.58
CA PHE A 1060 -15.93 8.27 25.25
C PHE A 1060 -15.85 6.75 25.04
N THR A 1061 -16.99 6.06 25.08
CA THR A 1061 -17.08 4.63 24.80
C THR A 1061 -16.65 4.29 23.37
N SER A 1062 -17.01 5.11 22.38
CA SER A 1062 -16.62 4.92 20.98
C SER A 1062 -15.10 5.00 20.78
N VAL A 1063 -14.43 5.92 21.46
CA VAL A 1063 -12.95 6.00 21.44
C VAL A 1063 -12.32 4.79 22.10
N LEU A 1064 -12.87 4.33 23.24
CA LEU A 1064 -12.38 3.11 23.90
C LEU A 1064 -12.59 1.86 23.05
N LYS A 1065 -13.74 1.73 22.36
CA LYS A 1065 -13.98 0.65 21.39
C LYS A 1065 -12.96 0.70 20.25
N GLY A 1066 -12.61 1.88 19.75
CA GLY A 1066 -11.55 2.01 18.75
C GLY A 1066 -10.18 1.56 19.25
N LEU A 1067 -9.85 1.83 20.53
CA LEU A 1067 -8.64 1.30 21.16
C LEU A 1067 -8.67 -0.22 21.29
N GLN A 1068 -9.84 -0.82 21.52
CA GLN A 1068 -10.02 -2.27 21.57
C GLN A 1068 -9.83 -2.90 20.19
N THR A 1069 -10.36 -2.26 19.12
CA THR A 1069 -10.24 -2.76 17.74
C THR A 1069 -8.83 -2.58 17.17
N HIS A 1070 -8.20 -1.41 17.35
CA HIS A 1070 -6.96 -1.04 16.65
C HIS A 1070 -5.73 -0.89 17.56
N GLY A 1071 -5.85 -1.14 18.87
CA GLY A 1071 -4.79 -0.89 19.84
C GLY A 1071 -3.45 -1.56 19.55
N GLN A 1072 -3.46 -2.63 18.74
CA GLN A 1072 -2.27 -3.32 18.24
C GLN A 1072 -1.38 -2.47 17.33
N HIS A 1073 -1.95 -1.43 16.69
CA HIS A 1073 -1.22 -0.55 15.78
C HIS A 1073 -0.72 0.69 16.53
N ASP A 1074 0.61 0.87 16.57
CA ASP A 1074 1.27 1.95 17.32
C ASP A 1074 0.74 3.35 16.93
N GLY A 1075 0.48 3.60 15.63
CA GLY A 1075 -0.06 4.86 15.13
C GLY A 1075 -1.47 5.17 15.60
N CYS A 1076 -2.38 4.19 15.54
CA CYS A 1076 -3.75 4.32 16.07
C CYS A 1076 -3.75 4.42 17.59
N MET A 1077 -2.97 3.60 18.29
CA MET A 1077 -2.85 3.66 19.75
C MET A 1077 -2.41 5.05 20.20
N ALA A 1078 -1.34 5.61 19.61
CA ALA A 1078 -0.85 6.94 19.97
C ALA A 1078 -1.91 8.03 19.74
N SER A 1079 -2.56 7.99 18.59
CA SER A 1079 -3.59 8.97 18.19
C SER A 1079 -4.84 8.87 19.07
N LEU A 1080 -5.35 7.66 19.31
CA LEU A 1080 -6.56 7.41 20.09
C LEU A 1080 -6.34 7.69 21.58
N VAL A 1081 -5.17 7.34 22.13
CA VAL A 1081 -4.79 7.72 23.50
C VAL A 1081 -4.74 9.24 23.63
N HIS A 1082 -4.22 9.95 22.62
CA HIS A 1082 -4.21 11.40 22.61
C HIS A 1082 -5.62 11.98 22.60
N LEU A 1083 -6.51 11.48 21.72
CA LEU A 1083 -7.90 11.90 21.65
C LEU A 1083 -8.66 11.60 22.96
N ALA A 1084 -8.52 10.38 23.50
CA ALA A 1084 -9.13 9.99 24.77
C ALA A 1084 -8.69 10.91 25.92
N PHE A 1085 -7.40 11.28 25.95
CA PHE A 1085 -6.88 12.23 26.95
C PHE A 1085 -7.49 13.63 26.78
N GLN A 1086 -7.59 14.15 25.56
CA GLN A 1086 -8.20 15.46 25.30
C GLN A 1086 -9.69 15.49 25.70
N ILE A 1087 -10.44 14.43 25.40
CA ILE A 1087 -11.84 14.29 25.79
C ILE A 1087 -11.97 14.25 27.32
N TYR A 1088 -11.12 13.45 27.98
CA TYR A 1088 -11.12 13.33 29.43
C TYR A 1088 -10.82 14.67 30.11
N GLU A 1089 -9.77 15.38 29.68
CA GLU A 1089 -9.41 16.69 30.25
C GLU A 1089 -10.49 17.75 30.05
N ALA A 1090 -11.16 17.76 28.88
CA ALA A 1090 -12.18 18.76 28.56
C ALA A 1090 -13.54 18.51 29.21
N LEU A 1091 -14.00 17.26 29.27
CA LEU A 1091 -15.35 16.92 29.70
C LEU A 1091 -15.44 16.47 31.16
N ARG A 1092 -14.39 15.85 31.74
CA ARG A 1092 -14.40 15.36 33.13
C ARG A 1092 -14.73 16.44 34.18
N PRO A 1093 -14.28 17.71 34.05
CA PRO A 1093 -14.65 18.77 35.00
C PRO A 1093 -16.14 19.13 34.98
N ARG A 1094 -16.86 18.78 33.90
CA ARG A 1094 -18.28 19.12 33.71
C ARG A 1094 -19.21 17.93 33.92
N TYR A 1095 -18.76 16.71 33.58
CA TYR A 1095 -19.57 15.49 33.58
C TYR A 1095 -18.92 14.41 34.45
N LEU A 1096 -19.65 13.97 35.49
CA LEU A 1096 -19.19 12.92 36.40
C LEU A 1096 -19.23 11.52 35.78
N GLU A 1097 -20.11 11.32 34.79
CA GLU A 1097 -20.38 10.03 34.16
C GLU A 1097 -19.20 9.44 33.39
N ILE A 1098 -18.22 10.26 32.98
CA ILE A 1098 -16.98 9.77 32.35
C ILE A 1098 -16.23 8.82 33.29
N ARG A 1099 -16.30 9.08 34.60
CA ARG A 1099 -15.73 8.18 35.60
C ARG A 1099 -16.41 6.81 35.59
N ALA A 1100 -17.73 6.76 35.41
CA ALA A 1100 -18.47 5.50 35.34
C ALA A 1100 -17.99 4.62 34.17
N VAL A 1101 -17.69 5.22 33.01
CA VAL A 1101 -17.12 4.50 31.86
C VAL A 1101 -15.68 4.06 32.12
N MET A 1102 -14.86 4.90 32.77
CA MET A 1102 -13.47 4.53 33.14
C MET A 1102 -13.42 3.34 34.11
N GLU A 1103 -14.36 3.26 35.06
CA GLU A 1103 -14.42 2.15 36.02
C GLU A 1103 -14.83 0.80 35.38
N GLN A 1104 -15.37 0.81 34.15
CA GLN A 1104 -15.68 -0.40 33.38
C GLN A 1104 -14.46 -0.98 32.64
N ILE A 1105 -13.34 -0.24 32.60
CA ILE A 1105 -12.11 -0.71 31.95
C ILE A 1105 -11.50 -1.86 32.76
N PRO A 1106 -11.17 -3.01 32.13
CA PRO A 1106 -10.51 -4.11 32.82
C PRO A 1106 -9.19 -3.68 33.48
N ASP A 1107 -8.88 -4.27 34.64
CA ASP A 1107 -7.63 -4.07 35.38
C ASP A 1107 -7.33 -2.62 35.85
N ILE A 1108 -8.34 -1.76 35.96
CA ILE A 1108 -8.16 -0.39 36.48
C ILE A 1108 -8.08 -0.37 38.02
N GLN A 1109 -7.02 0.23 38.56
CA GLN A 1109 -6.89 0.47 40.01
C GLN A 1109 -7.63 1.75 40.41
N LYS A 1110 -8.65 1.63 41.27
CA LYS A 1110 -9.47 2.77 41.73
C LYS A 1110 -8.63 3.88 42.39
N ASP A 1111 -7.69 3.52 43.25
CA ASP A 1111 -6.81 4.50 43.92
C ASP A 1111 -5.96 5.31 42.93
N SER A 1112 -5.47 4.65 41.87
CA SER A 1112 -4.69 5.32 40.81
C SER A 1112 -5.55 6.26 39.97
N LEU A 1113 -6.81 5.87 39.70
CA LEU A 1113 -7.79 6.70 39.03
C LEU A 1113 -8.15 7.93 39.87
N ASP A 1114 -8.43 7.74 41.17
CA ASP A 1114 -8.73 8.83 42.11
C ASP A 1114 -7.59 9.85 42.20
N GLN A 1115 -6.34 9.37 42.31
CA GLN A 1115 -5.17 10.25 42.32
C GLN A 1115 -5.01 11.05 41.02
N PHE A 1116 -5.36 10.47 39.88
CA PHE A 1116 -5.28 11.15 38.59
C PHE A 1116 -6.41 12.18 38.45
N ASP A 1117 -7.65 11.82 38.81
CA ASP A 1117 -8.82 12.70 38.83
C ASP A 1117 -8.58 13.93 39.73
N CYS A 1118 -8.10 13.72 40.96
CA CYS A 1118 -7.82 14.82 41.89
C CYS A 1118 -6.75 15.79 41.37
N LYS A 1119 -5.73 15.28 40.67
CA LYS A 1119 -4.67 16.11 40.07
C LYS A 1119 -5.16 16.89 38.85
N LEU A 1120 -6.10 16.32 38.08
CA LEU A 1120 -6.65 16.95 36.88
C LEU A 1120 -7.64 18.06 37.25
N LEU A 1121 -8.54 17.79 38.22
CA LEU A 1121 -9.59 18.71 38.66
C LEU A 1121 -9.06 19.92 39.46
N ASN A 1122 -7.81 19.87 39.94
CA ASN A 1122 -7.21 20.95 40.71
C ASN A 1122 -6.11 21.67 39.90
N PRO A 1123 -6.36 22.87 39.35
CA PRO A 1123 -5.40 23.63 38.54
C PRO A 1123 -4.08 23.91 39.28
N SER A 1124 -4.12 24.05 40.60
CA SER A 1124 -2.94 24.35 41.43
C SER A 1124 -1.94 23.18 41.53
N LEU A 1125 -2.38 21.95 41.22
CA LEU A 1125 -1.57 20.72 41.20
C LEU A 1125 -1.04 20.36 39.80
N GLN A 1126 -1.41 21.11 38.75
CA GLN A 1126 -1.02 20.88 37.36
C GLN A 1126 0.41 21.35 37.02
N LYS A 1127 1.39 21.15 37.93
CA LYS A 1127 2.81 21.48 37.69
C LYS A 1127 3.55 20.44 36.84
N VAL A 1128 2.89 19.34 36.47
CA VAL A 1128 3.48 18.21 35.75
C VAL A 1128 3.37 18.40 34.25
N ALA A 1129 4.49 18.24 33.53
CA ALA A 1129 4.57 18.31 32.07
C ALA A 1129 3.50 17.42 31.39
N ASP A 1130 2.82 17.96 30.37
CA ASP A 1130 1.70 17.33 29.66
C ASP A 1130 2.01 15.89 29.17
N LYS A 1131 3.23 15.67 28.68
CA LYS A 1131 3.73 14.32 28.29
C LYS A 1131 3.59 13.28 29.40
N ARG A 1132 3.94 13.65 30.65
CA ARG A 1132 3.84 12.74 31.81
C ARG A 1132 2.39 12.47 32.21
N ARG A 1133 1.46 13.40 31.97
CA ARG A 1133 0.03 13.22 32.22
C ARG A 1133 -0.60 12.26 31.22
N LYS A 1134 -0.26 12.39 29.93
CA LYS A 1134 -0.65 11.43 28.88
C LYS A 1134 -0.13 10.02 29.17
N ASP A 1135 1.13 9.89 29.57
CA ASP A 1135 1.73 8.61 29.95
C ASP A 1135 1.09 7.99 31.20
N GLN A 1136 0.62 8.81 32.15
CA GLN A 1136 -0.15 8.33 33.30
C GLN A 1136 -1.55 7.88 32.89
N PHE A 1137 -2.24 8.66 32.07
CA PHE A 1137 -3.56 8.32 31.54
C PHE A 1137 -3.55 7.04 30.72
N LYS A 1138 -2.55 6.86 29.85
CA LYS A 1138 -2.35 5.63 29.07
C LYS A 1138 -2.30 4.37 29.95
N ARG A 1139 -1.76 4.48 31.17
CA ARG A 1139 -1.73 3.34 32.12
C ARG A 1139 -3.12 2.99 32.65
N LEU A 1140 -3.98 3.98 32.85
CA LEU A 1140 -5.34 3.76 33.36
C LEU A 1140 -6.20 3.03 32.33
N ILE A 1141 -6.03 3.33 31.04
CA ILE A 1141 -6.81 2.75 29.95
C ILE A 1141 -6.17 1.51 29.30
N ALA A 1142 -5.10 0.97 29.88
CA ALA A 1142 -4.33 -0.12 29.29
C ALA A 1142 -5.15 -1.40 29.07
N GLY A 1143 -6.16 -1.66 29.90
CA GLY A 1143 -7.06 -2.81 29.77
C GLY A 1143 -7.99 -2.78 28.54
N CYS A 1144 -8.08 -1.64 27.85
CA CYS A 1144 -8.82 -1.49 26.59
C CYS A 1144 -7.94 -1.48 25.34
N ILE A 1145 -6.62 -1.55 25.47
CA ILE A 1145 -5.73 -1.56 24.30
C ILE A 1145 -5.77 -2.97 23.70
N GLY A 1146 -6.32 -3.08 22.49
CA GLY A 1146 -6.37 -4.34 21.73
C GLY A 1146 -4.98 -4.93 21.54
N LYS A 1147 -4.87 -6.26 21.68
CA LYS A 1147 -3.63 -7.02 21.48
C LYS A 1147 -3.71 -7.80 20.16
N PRO A 1148 -2.61 -7.93 19.40
CA PRO A 1148 -2.60 -8.72 18.18
C PRO A 1148 -3.08 -10.16 18.38
N LEU A 1149 -3.97 -10.67 17.51
CA LEU A 1149 -4.39 -12.08 17.48
C LEU A 1149 -3.21 -13.05 17.35
N GLY A 1150 -2.13 -12.63 16.68
CA GLY A 1150 -0.87 -13.37 16.56
C GLY A 1150 -0.10 -13.55 17.89
N GLU A 1151 -0.40 -12.74 18.92
CA GLU A 1151 0.15 -12.93 20.28
C GLU A 1151 -0.58 -14.04 21.05
N GLN A 1152 -1.76 -14.47 20.59
CA GLN A 1152 -2.57 -15.47 21.28
C GLN A 1152 -2.17 -16.91 20.91
N PHE A 1153 -1.75 -17.18 19.66
CA PHE A 1153 -1.53 -18.57 19.18
C PHE A 1153 -0.41 -18.83 18.14
N ARG A 1154 0.64 -18.00 17.93
CA ARG A 1154 1.79 -18.44 17.07
C ARG A 1154 3.20 -17.97 17.46
N LYS A 1155 4.17 -18.73 16.95
CA LYS A 1155 5.59 -18.89 17.30
C LYS A 1155 6.53 -18.21 16.27
N GLU A 1156 6.14 -17.08 15.68
CA GLU A 1156 7.04 -16.30 14.81
C GLU A 1156 7.64 -15.13 15.61
N VAL A 1157 8.97 -15.07 15.66
CA VAL A 1157 9.74 -13.98 16.27
C VAL A 1157 9.56 -12.73 15.41
N HIS A 1158 8.64 -11.83 15.80
CA HIS A 1158 8.41 -10.60 15.05
C HIS A 1158 9.49 -9.55 15.39
N ILE A 1159 10.59 -9.56 14.63
CA ILE A 1159 11.61 -8.50 14.68
C ILE A 1159 11.16 -7.34 13.77
N LYS A 1160 10.81 -6.20 14.37
CA LYS A 1160 10.23 -5.06 13.64
C LYS A 1160 11.19 -4.47 12.59
N ASN A 1161 12.50 -4.52 12.83
CA ASN A 1161 13.50 -3.92 11.94
C ASN A 1161 14.05 -4.86 10.84
N LEU A 1162 13.48 -6.06 10.67
CA LEU A 1162 13.90 -7.00 9.62
C LEU A 1162 12.94 -6.91 8.41
N PRO A 1163 13.37 -6.34 7.27
CA PRO A 1163 12.50 -6.20 6.10
C PRO A 1163 12.10 -7.58 5.53
N SER A 1164 10.87 -7.69 5.01
CA SER A 1164 10.40 -8.92 4.36
C SER A 1164 11.27 -9.30 3.15
N LEU A 1165 11.40 -10.61 2.90
CA LEU A 1165 11.99 -11.15 1.66
C LEU A 1165 11.00 -11.15 0.48
N PHE A 1166 9.86 -10.46 0.60
CA PHE A 1166 8.72 -10.46 -0.33
C PHE A 1166 7.91 -11.76 -0.30
N LYS A 1167 8.55 -12.92 -0.48
CA LYS A 1167 7.94 -14.25 -0.36
C LYS A 1167 8.48 -14.96 0.88
N LYS A 1168 7.58 -15.54 1.71
CA LYS A 1168 7.99 -16.42 2.82
C LYS A 1168 8.54 -17.72 2.23
N THR A 1169 9.74 -18.13 2.64
CA THR A 1169 10.23 -19.49 2.39
C THR A 1169 9.23 -20.47 2.98
N LYS A 1170 8.69 -21.39 2.16
CA LYS A 1170 7.94 -22.53 2.71
C LYS A 1170 8.91 -23.30 3.62
N PRO A 1171 8.53 -23.69 4.84
CA PRO A 1171 9.38 -24.56 5.64
C PRO A 1171 9.67 -25.80 4.81
N MET A 1172 10.95 -26.16 4.66
CA MET A 1172 11.29 -27.48 4.15
C MET A 1172 10.62 -28.51 5.06
N LEU A 1173 9.69 -29.28 4.52
CA LEU A 1173 9.56 -30.65 4.99
C LEU A 1173 10.92 -31.27 4.66
N GLU A 1174 11.75 -31.49 5.69
CA GLU A 1174 12.84 -32.45 5.59
C GLU A 1174 12.19 -33.76 5.17
N THR A 1175 12.12 -33.98 3.86
CA THR A 1175 11.86 -35.29 3.32
C THR A 1175 13.22 -35.94 3.50
N GLU A 1176 13.38 -36.66 4.61
CA GLU A 1176 14.40 -37.69 4.67
C GLU A 1176 14.29 -38.44 3.35
N VAL A 1177 15.35 -38.36 2.55
CA VAL A 1177 15.52 -39.19 1.37
C VAL A 1177 15.68 -40.60 1.90
N LEU A 1178 14.56 -41.24 2.23
CA LEU A 1178 14.45 -42.67 2.25
C LEU A 1178 14.46 -43.08 0.79
N ASP A 1179 15.65 -43.40 0.29
CA ASP A 1179 15.82 -44.27 -0.86
C ASP A 1179 15.04 -45.56 -0.60
N ASN A 1180 13.76 -45.56 -0.95
CA ASN A 1180 12.99 -46.77 -1.23
C ASN A 1180 12.38 -46.57 -2.61
N GLU A 1181 13.01 -47.22 -3.58
CA GLU A 1181 12.42 -47.51 -4.88
C GLU A 1181 11.02 -48.13 -4.69
N GLU A 1182 10.11 -47.76 -5.59
CA GLU A 1182 8.76 -48.32 -5.79
C GLU A 1182 7.64 -47.87 -4.82
N GLY A 1183 6.97 -46.76 -5.16
CA GLY A 1183 5.66 -46.44 -4.59
C GLY A 1183 5.19 -45.00 -4.80
N GLY A 1184 5.03 -44.55 -6.04
CA GLY A 1184 4.47 -43.21 -6.32
C GLY A 1184 2.98 -43.08 -5.94
N LEU A 1185 2.59 -41.88 -5.50
CA LEU A 1185 1.24 -41.38 -5.15
C LEU A 1185 0.08 -41.74 -6.10
N ALA A 1186 0.36 -42.35 -7.26
CA ALA A 1186 -0.62 -42.80 -8.23
C ALA A 1186 -1.48 -43.98 -7.73
N THR A 1187 -1.01 -44.77 -6.76
CA THR A 1187 -1.75 -45.94 -6.23
C THR A 1187 -2.96 -45.59 -5.36
N ILE A 1188 -3.16 -44.30 -5.00
CA ILE A 1188 -4.31 -43.86 -4.20
C ILE A 1188 -5.53 -43.53 -5.09
N PHE A 1189 -5.37 -43.43 -6.41
CA PHE A 1189 -6.41 -42.97 -7.33
C PHE A 1189 -6.72 -43.91 -8.51
N GLU A 1190 -6.37 -45.19 -8.43
CA GLU A 1190 -6.97 -46.20 -9.31
C GLU A 1190 -8.24 -46.80 -8.68
N PRO A 1191 -9.26 -47.17 -9.49
CA PRO A 1191 -10.64 -47.35 -9.03
C PRO A 1191 -10.88 -48.52 -8.07
#